data_AF-A0A925RDP9-F1
#
_entry.id   AF-A0A925RDP9-F1
#
_cell.length_a   1.000
_cell.length_b   1.000
_cell.length_c   1.000
_cell.angle_alpha   90.00
_cell.angle_beta   90.00
_cell.angle_gamma   90.00
#
_symmetry.space_group_name_H-M   'P 1'
#
loop_
_entity.id
_entity.type
_entity.pdbx_description
1 polymer ?
#
loop_
_entity_poly.entity_id
_entity_poly.type
_entity_poly.pdbx_seq_one_letter_code
_entity_poly.pdbx_strand_id
1 'polypeptide(L)'
;SHLKIVQDWMPQLRQTLGMARIARFDRCRTCHQNIDKTASSGMPAFPEGHPSTEDVATWVSENKFPQPYATHSNTELFCTASSPHPVAKFGCTICHDGQGSGTSFGNAEHTPDNPHLADVWHEDYGYHANHFWEYPMQPNRFAESTCIKCHHGMTELGVNPKFGASAPKAFKGFQLIQKYGCFGCHEIHGQDAGVAIGPDMRVEPQTAEEIARAESDPTQVPGKYRKVGPSLRHIASKTSSEWIQYWTEIPSRYRPTTKMPQFFNQNEHLSAADAARTKTRESVELAGIAKVLLGNSQPLDLLKPAEGYVPDAERGKKFFTERGCLACHQHTAVPGTTAGFAPNISDIHQKIKRNADNPAFSDWLYTWIREPHRYHARSVMPTFSYLDADSANQIDPPADIAAFLLSQGPAGSFPSNEVDTVELDNLVSLFLRKGRFSKEKAEEIVRTGAFDMKKADVVGDEAALATEDGSPTTDTAEWHNRKLEFVGRKTIGRYGCYACHDMPGFETARPIGVALQDWGRKDTSKLGFEHVEEFLHHHGEPAGGKFSSTLERVEDATKAMSAGQDKNGDMTPEEVDSEMSAAFFFDSLQHHGRPGFIWQKLRGPRTYDFEKTETKGYDERLRMPKFPLKEDEIEAIATFVLGLIAEPPAPEYVYTPDESAKNRLEGEFLLAKYNCTGCHVVGLPQVTFATKLDDITATEMTPADHENGLAMLLKLRPPHQALTGEERTYVLDEAKVSLPIAKLHGFIASKPDPEEEDPEFREYGFDVWETADFGTGDAAKRLLPGHRVSFTEKMLVDYQPGRGGDFAEWLVEDLMKTKTGGNRSLAWQASPPPLYQEGFKVQTPWLYQFLLEPAQLRYTTVLRMPKFNMSEKEAQTLANYFAAVDGAEFPYQEQTPKNVEYLAAREAELAHAGLLKDGETYLGESWKTLNGPLCVKCHSLGSRKFKVSDPVKDIQGPNLNVVQNRLRADWVKLWLYKPTWITPYTSMPLNFPKNNTTQFPDLLGGDPDAHVTASRDALLNYTRLMEDIGPTTYAPPGAAVPADGAAPPAGAEPAADAPKADAAAATDESAAESTPTADAASQGKSVSQAVVSGANE
;
A
#
# COMPACT_ATOMS: atom_id res chain seq x y z
N SER A 1 12.07 -45.82 28.00
CA SER A 1 10.68 -45.43 28.36
C SER A 1 9.77 -45.78 27.18
N HIS A 2 8.58 -46.33 27.42
CA HIS A 2 7.64 -46.64 26.35
C HIS A 2 6.70 -45.44 26.18
N LEU A 3 7.01 -44.52 25.27
CA LEU A 3 6.11 -43.42 24.94
C LEU A 3 4.82 -44.01 24.36
N LYS A 4 3.67 -43.67 24.95
CA LYS A 4 2.37 -44.04 24.40
C LYS A 4 2.20 -43.32 23.07
N ILE A 5 1.96 -44.07 21.99
CA ILE A 5 1.66 -43.47 20.67
C ILE A 5 0.39 -42.64 20.81
N VAL A 6 0.52 -41.35 20.51
CA VAL A 6 -0.60 -40.40 20.37
C VAL A 6 -0.88 -40.27 18.89
N GLN A 7 -2.13 -40.50 18.49
CA GLN A 7 -2.53 -40.48 17.09
C GLN A 7 -3.81 -39.66 16.91
N ASP A 8 -3.74 -38.68 16.01
CA ASP A 8 -4.88 -37.92 15.53
C ASP A 8 -5.32 -38.50 14.18
N TRP A 9 -6.62 -38.81 14.05
CA TRP A 9 -7.20 -39.38 12.83
C TRP A 9 -8.18 -38.40 12.20
N MET A 10 -7.88 -37.92 11.00
CA MET A 10 -8.65 -36.89 10.31
C MET A 10 -9.19 -37.44 8.98
N PRO A 11 -10.33 -38.15 8.99
CA PRO A 11 -10.83 -38.84 7.80
C PRO A 11 -11.26 -37.92 6.65
N GLN A 12 -11.56 -36.65 6.94
CA GLN A 12 -11.96 -35.66 5.93
C GLN A 12 -10.77 -34.85 5.36
N LEU A 13 -9.64 -34.80 6.08
CA LEU A 13 -8.37 -34.32 5.54
C LEU A 13 -7.70 -35.46 4.80
N ARG A 14 -7.96 -35.56 3.51
CA ARG A 14 -7.32 -36.59 2.67
C ARG A 14 -5.98 -36.10 2.13
N GLN A 15 -5.10 -37.05 1.87
CA GLN A 15 -3.86 -36.82 1.13
C GLN A 15 -3.76 -37.83 -0.01
N THR A 16 -3.18 -37.40 -1.13
CA THR A 16 -2.90 -38.28 -2.27
C THR A 16 -1.52 -38.91 -2.08
N LEU A 17 -1.47 -40.24 -2.07
CA LEU A 17 -0.25 -41.03 -2.10
C LEU A 17 -0.29 -41.95 -3.31
N GLY A 18 0.53 -41.67 -4.32
CA GLY A 18 0.47 -42.36 -5.61
C GLY A 18 -0.92 -42.23 -6.25
N MET A 19 -1.58 -43.36 -6.51
CA MET A 19 -2.90 -43.41 -7.16
C MET A 19 -4.08 -43.44 -6.17
N ALA A 20 -3.83 -43.31 -4.87
CA ALA A 20 -4.85 -43.42 -3.83
C ALA A 20 -5.01 -42.14 -3.01
N ARG A 21 -6.25 -41.77 -2.71
CA ARG A 21 -6.59 -40.75 -1.71
C ARG A 21 -6.93 -41.43 -0.40
N ILE A 22 -6.10 -41.22 0.61
CA ILE A 22 -6.25 -41.82 1.94
C ILE A 22 -6.54 -40.76 3.00
N ALA A 23 -7.12 -41.19 4.13
CA ALA A 23 -7.25 -40.34 5.31
C ALA A 23 -5.87 -39.96 5.86
N ARG A 24 -5.74 -38.72 6.36
CA ARG A 24 -4.54 -38.27 7.06
C ARG A 24 -4.49 -38.86 8.47
N PHE A 25 -3.33 -39.39 8.83
CA PHE A 25 -2.99 -39.85 10.16
C PHE A 25 -1.80 -39.04 10.65
N ASP A 26 -1.87 -38.59 11.90
CA ASP A 26 -0.82 -37.79 12.49
C ASP A 26 -0.39 -38.38 13.84
N ARG A 27 0.92 -38.61 13.99
CA ARG A 27 1.54 -39.14 15.19
C ARG A 27 2.62 -38.21 15.73
N CYS A 28 2.74 -36.98 15.23
CA CYS A 28 3.77 -36.03 15.63
C CYS A 28 3.77 -35.83 17.16
N ARG A 29 2.59 -35.77 17.79
CA ARG A 29 2.44 -35.66 19.24
C ARG A 29 3.00 -36.84 20.05
N THR A 30 3.32 -37.96 19.42
CA THR A 30 4.02 -39.07 20.09
C THR A 30 5.39 -38.63 20.59
N CYS A 31 6.10 -37.84 19.76
CA CYS A 31 7.42 -37.28 20.07
C CYS A 31 7.33 -35.83 20.59
N HIS A 32 6.39 -35.04 20.07
CA HIS A 32 6.18 -33.62 20.39
C HIS A 32 5.09 -33.43 21.48
N GLN A 33 5.21 -34.10 22.63
CA GLN A 33 4.10 -34.22 23.61
C GLN A 33 3.65 -32.91 24.28
N ASN A 34 4.44 -31.83 24.19
CA ASN A 34 4.18 -30.54 24.82
C ASN A 34 3.93 -29.39 23.81
N ILE A 35 3.81 -29.73 22.53
CA ILE A 35 3.78 -28.77 21.41
C ILE A 35 2.54 -27.86 21.38
N ASP A 36 1.47 -28.27 22.07
CA ASP A 36 0.16 -27.62 22.12
C ASP A 36 -0.24 -27.13 23.52
N LYS A 37 0.67 -27.19 24.51
CA LYS A 37 0.34 -26.84 25.91
C LYS A 37 0.33 -25.33 26.13
N THR A 38 -0.73 -24.80 26.72
CA THR A 38 -0.84 -23.38 27.06
C THR A 38 -0.85 -23.11 28.55
N ALA A 39 -0.30 -21.96 28.94
CA ALA A 39 -0.52 -21.38 30.25
C ALA A 39 -1.98 -20.90 30.39
N SER A 40 -2.41 -20.60 31.62
CA SER A 40 -3.76 -20.07 31.89
C SER A 40 -4.04 -18.73 31.19
N SER A 41 -2.99 -17.99 30.85
CA SER A 41 -3.05 -16.73 30.09
C SER A 41 -3.21 -16.92 28.58
N GLY A 42 -3.28 -18.17 28.08
CA GLY A 42 -3.30 -18.46 26.64
C GLY A 42 -1.92 -18.51 25.99
N MET A 43 -0.88 -18.03 26.67
CA MET A 43 0.51 -18.03 26.19
C MET A 43 1.11 -19.45 26.08
N PRO A 44 2.20 -19.63 25.30
CA PRO A 44 2.92 -20.90 25.24
C PRO A 44 3.33 -21.35 26.65
N ALA A 45 2.99 -22.58 27.05
CA ALA A 45 3.35 -23.07 28.39
C ALA A 45 4.87 -23.28 28.54
N PHE A 46 5.53 -23.63 27.42
CA PHE A 46 6.97 -23.83 27.33
C PHE A 46 7.48 -23.00 26.16
N PRO A 47 7.96 -21.76 26.38
CA PRO A 47 8.43 -20.92 25.29
C PRO A 47 9.72 -21.50 24.71
N GLU A 48 9.95 -21.18 23.45
CA GLU A 48 11.15 -21.60 22.74
C GLU A 48 12.40 -20.93 23.33
N GLY A 49 13.46 -21.73 23.51
CA GLY A 49 14.78 -21.23 23.84
C GLY A 49 15.75 -22.41 24.01
N HIS A 50 16.85 -22.39 23.25
CA HIS A 50 17.91 -23.35 23.50
C HIS A 50 18.49 -23.06 24.89
N PRO A 51 18.41 -24.02 25.81
CA PRO A 51 18.92 -23.82 27.16
C PRO A 51 20.43 -23.63 27.10
N SER A 52 20.97 -22.82 28.01
CA SER A 52 22.41 -22.52 28.07
C SER A 52 23.27 -23.74 28.45
N THR A 53 22.64 -24.80 28.95
CA THR A 53 23.25 -26.05 29.39
C THR A 53 22.36 -27.23 29.03
N GLU A 54 22.85 -28.47 29.12
CA GLU A 54 22.03 -29.69 28.98
C GLU A 54 21.33 -30.11 30.28
N ASP A 55 21.54 -29.38 31.39
CA ASP A 55 20.96 -29.70 32.67
C ASP A 55 19.47 -29.30 32.72
N VAL A 56 18.59 -30.30 32.86
CA VAL A 56 17.13 -30.12 32.87
C VAL A 56 16.67 -29.18 33.98
N ALA A 57 17.34 -29.18 35.15
CA ALA A 57 16.98 -28.25 36.22
C ALA A 57 17.23 -26.79 35.80
N THR A 58 18.30 -26.56 35.06
CA THR A 58 18.61 -25.26 34.45
C THR A 58 17.56 -24.88 33.40
N TRP A 59 17.15 -25.79 32.51
CA TRP A 59 16.09 -25.53 31.50
C TRP A 59 14.80 -25.03 32.13
N VAL A 60 14.38 -25.72 33.20
CA VAL A 60 13.17 -25.41 33.96
C VAL A 60 13.31 -24.06 34.66
N SER A 61 14.49 -23.76 35.22
CA SER A 61 14.74 -22.49 35.90
C SER A 61 14.80 -21.28 34.97
N GLU A 62 15.34 -21.47 33.75
CA GLU A 62 15.40 -20.45 32.70
C GLU A 62 14.07 -20.31 31.95
N ASN A 63 13.15 -21.25 32.16
CA ASN A 63 11.90 -21.39 31.42
C ASN A 63 12.13 -21.43 29.88
N LYS A 64 13.21 -22.08 29.44
CA LYS A 64 13.61 -22.21 28.02
C LYS A 64 13.74 -23.68 27.67
N PHE A 65 13.03 -24.12 26.64
CA PHE A 65 12.96 -25.53 26.26
C PHE A 65 13.44 -25.73 24.81
N PRO A 66 14.26 -26.77 24.56
CA PRO A 66 14.68 -27.09 23.20
C PRO A 66 13.51 -27.66 22.40
N GLN A 67 13.48 -27.38 21.09
CA GLN A 67 12.63 -28.11 20.16
C GLN A 67 13.00 -29.61 20.21
N PRO A 68 12.04 -30.54 20.16
CA PRO A 68 10.60 -30.38 19.92
C PRO A 68 9.73 -30.15 21.17
N TYR A 69 10.32 -29.93 22.34
CA TYR A 69 9.60 -29.89 23.62
C TYR A 69 8.97 -28.52 23.92
N ALA A 70 9.38 -27.47 23.21
CA ALA A 70 8.74 -26.16 23.25
C ALA A 70 7.32 -26.20 22.65
N THR A 71 6.50 -25.25 23.07
CA THR A 71 5.15 -25.01 22.55
C THR A 71 5.20 -24.00 21.39
N HIS A 72 4.26 -24.09 20.44
CA HIS A 72 4.07 -23.06 19.41
C HIS A 72 3.99 -21.64 19.98
N SER A 73 4.61 -20.68 19.28
CA SER A 73 4.65 -19.26 19.66
C SER A 73 3.28 -18.57 19.67
N ASN A 74 2.27 -19.08 18.93
CA ASN A 74 0.90 -18.56 18.90
C ASN A 74 -0.14 -19.69 18.99
N THR A 75 -0.25 -20.28 20.18
CA THR A 75 -1.14 -21.41 20.46
C THR A 75 -2.62 -21.11 20.22
N GLU A 76 -3.09 -19.88 20.46
CA GLU A 76 -4.45 -19.47 20.15
C GLU A 76 -4.75 -19.48 18.65
N LEU A 77 -3.74 -19.28 17.80
CA LEU A 77 -3.90 -19.34 16.35
C LEU A 77 -3.78 -20.77 15.79
N PHE A 78 -2.96 -21.63 16.41
CA PHE A 78 -2.55 -22.89 15.79
C PHE A 78 -2.91 -24.18 16.53
N CYS A 79 -3.24 -24.16 17.82
CA CYS A 79 -3.27 -25.41 18.60
C CYS A 79 -4.45 -25.59 19.56
N THR A 80 -4.86 -24.54 20.27
CA THR A 80 -5.86 -24.67 21.34
C THR A 80 -7.23 -25.11 20.83
N ALA A 81 -8.10 -25.58 21.73
CA ALA A 81 -9.48 -25.95 21.35
C ALA A 81 -10.31 -24.77 20.83
N SER A 82 -9.99 -23.54 21.24
CA SER A 82 -10.60 -22.29 20.76
C SER A 82 -9.91 -21.72 19.52
N SER A 83 -8.82 -22.36 19.08
CA SER A 83 -8.09 -21.97 17.89
C SER A 83 -8.93 -22.10 16.63
N PRO A 84 -8.70 -21.28 15.58
CA PRO A 84 -9.20 -21.60 14.25
C PRO A 84 -8.60 -22.90 13.69
N HIS A 85 -7.46 -23.36 14.22
CA HIS A 85 -6.76 -24.58 13.81
C HIS A 85 -6.57 -25.58 14.98
N PRO A 86 -7.62 -26.08 15.64
CA PRO A 86 -7.43 -26.98 16.77
C PRO A 86 -6.76 -28.28 16.30
N VAL A 87 -5.74 -28.76 17.03
CA VAL A 87 -4.92 -29.93 16.62
C VAL A 87 -5.79 -31.17 16.37
N ALA A 88 -6.84 -31.37 17.18
CA ALA A 88 -7.78 -32.49 17.02
C ALA A 88 -8.56 -32.47 15.68
N LYS A 89 -8.64 -31.31 15.01
CA LYS A 89 -9.32 -31.15 13.71
C LYS A 89 -8.34 -31.13 12.54
N PHE A 90 -7.17 -30.51 12.70
CA PHE A 90 -6.20 -30.24 11.62
C PHE A 90 -4.98 -31.16 11.62
N GLY A 91 -4.53 -31.63 12.79
CA GLY A 91 -3.24 -32.31 12.94
C GLY A 91 -2.06 -31.39 12.65
N CYS A 92 -0.85 -31.94 12.62
CA CYS A 92 0.40 -31.23 12.36
C CYS A 92 0.76 -31.26 10.87
N THR A 93 0.62 -32.42 10.22
CA THR A 93 1.10 -32.65 8.84
C THR A 93 0.31 -31.93 7.76
N ILE A 94 -0.87 -31.36 8.04
CA ILE A 94 -1.54 -30.48 7.06
C ILE A 94 -0.79 -29.15 6.91
N CYS A 95 -0.22 -28.65 8.01
CA CYS A 95 0.55 -27.41 8.09
C CYS A 95 2.04 -27.63 7.85
N HIS A 96 2.61 -28.74 8.33
CA HIS A 96 4.04 -28.98 8.21
C HIS A 96 4.42 -29.90 7.05
N ASP A 97 3.46 -30.58 6.39
CA ASP A 97 3.73 -31.75 5.54
C ASP A 97 4.47 -32.87 6.32
N GLY A 98 5.19 -33.76 5.64
CA GLY A 98 5.86 -34.91 6.26
C GLY A 98 5.00 -36.17 6.33
N GLN A 99 5.58 -37.24 6.87
CA GLN A 99 4.93 -38.54 6.96
C GLN A 99 4.31 -38.72 8.35
N GLY A 100 3.03 -38.39 8.47
CA GLY A 100 2.33 -38.39 9.78
C GLY A 100 2.17 -39.77 10.44
N SER A 101 2.39 -40.87 9.72
CA SER A 101 2.46 -42.22 10.32
C SER A 101 3.83 -42.56 10.92
N GLY A 102 4.86 -41.77 10.60
CA GLY A 102 6.22 -41.92 11.08
C GLY A 102 6.32 -41.79 12.59
N THR A 103 7.17 -42.62 13.20
CA THR A 103 7.40 -42.64 14.66
C THR A 103 8.89 -42.54 15.00
N SER A 104 9.72 -42.12 14.04
CA SER A 104 11.13 -41.80 14.23
C SER A 104 11.44 -40.48 13.52
N PHE A 105 12.57 -39.86 13.86
CA PHE A 105 12.99 -38.58 13.27
C PHE A 105 13.03 -38.64 11.73
N GLY A 106 13.74 -39.61 11.17
CA GLY A 106 13.83 -39.81 9.72
C GLY A 106 12.49 -40.21 9.06
N ASN A 107 11.75 -41.17 9.62
CA ASN A 107 10.49 -41.63 9.00
C ASN A 107 9.33 -40.65 9.15
N ALA A 108 9.47 -39.60 9.96
CA ALA A 108 8.52 -38.48 9.98
C ALA A 108 8.84 -37.44 8.88
N GLU A 109 9.96 -37.63 8.17
CA GLU A 109 10.40 -36.84 7.02
C GLU A 109 10.74 -35.40 7.37
N HIS A 110 11.48 -35.20 8.47
CA HIS A 110 11.99 -33.87 8.81
C HIS A 110 12.94 -33.35 7.72
N THR A 111 12.83 -32.07 7.36
CA THR A 111 13.77 -31.43 6.41
C THR A 111 14.59 -30.38 7.14
N PRO A 112 15.93 -30.42 7.06
CA PRO A 112 16.79 -29.43 7.68
C PRO A 112 16.68 -28.08 6.94
N ASP A 113 16.82 -26.98 7.68
CA ASP A 113 16.83 -25.64 7.07
C ASP A 113 18.08 -25.36 6.25
N ASN A 114 19.19 -26.06 6.46
CA ASN A 114 20.43 -25.88 5.72
C ASN A 114 21.31 -27.15 5.74
N PRO A 115 22.34 -27.25 4.87
CA PRO A 115 23.19 -28.44 4.78
C PRO A 115 23.97 -28.76 6.06
N HIS A 116 24.46 -27.75 6.77
CA HIS A 116 25.17 -27.96 8.05
C HIS A 116 24.27 -28.64 9.08
N LEU A 117 23.01 -28.20 9.19
CA LEU A 117 22.04 -28.83 10.06
C LEU A 117 21.69 -30.25 9.61
N ALA A 118 21.71 -30.53 8.30
CA ALA A 118 21.54 -31.88 7.78
C ALA A 118 22.63 -32.84 8.27
N ASP A 119 23.89 -32.39 8.28
CA ASP A 119 25.04 -33.16 8.77
C ASP A 119 24.92 -33.41 10.28
N VAL A 120 24.61 -32.37 11.07
CA VAL A 120 24.36 -32.50 12.52
C VAL A 120 23.24 -33.51 12.77
N TRP A 121 22.13 -33.42 12.03
CA TRP A 121 21.02 -34.36 12.19
C TRP A 121 21.37 -35.78 11.74
N HIS A 122 22.25 -35.95 10.77
CA HIS A 122 22.74 -37.25 10.35
C HIS A 122 23.51 -37.93 11.48
N GLU A 123 24.43 -37.19 12.11
CA GLU A 123 25.25 -37.68 13.22
C GLU A 123 24.41 -37.97 14.48
N ASP A 124 23.57 -37.02 14.88
CA ASP A 124 22.83 -37.09 16.15
C ASP A 124 21.58 -37.97 16.09
N TYR A 125 20.88 -37.96 14.95
CA TYR A 125 19.55 -38.56 14.81
C TYR A 125 19.45 -39.62 13.70
N GLY A 126 20.54 -39.92 12.99
CA GLY A 126 20.53 -40.84 11.85
C GLY A 126 19.67 -40.35 10.68
N TYR A 127 19.55 -39.03 10.52
CA TYR A 127 18.81 -38.41 9.44
C TYR A 127 19.33 -38.85 8.06
N HIS A 128 18.40 -39.04 7.13
CA HIS A 128 18.68 -39.27 5.71
C HIS A 128 17.48 -38.79 4.89
N ALA A 129 17.73 -38.28 3.69
CA ALA A 129 16.66 -37.92 2.77
C ALA A 129 15.98 -39.19 2.20
N ASN A 130 14.67 -39.31 2.34
CA ASN A 130 13.90 -40.43 1.79
C ASN A 130 13.32 -40.08 0.41
N HIS A 131 13.95 -40.56 -0.65
CA HIS A 131 13.49 -40.33 -2.01
C HIS A 131 12.18 -41.04 -2.37
N PHE A 132 11.65 -41.93 -1.51
CA PHE A 132 10.36 -42.60 -1.73
C PHE A 132 9.17 -41.81 -1.18
N TRP A 133 9.40 -40.77 -0.37
CA TRP A 133 8.34 -39.95 0.18
C TRP A 133 8.28 -38.59 -0.55
N GLU A 134 7.20 -38.36 -1.28
CA GLU A 134 7.07 -37.19 -2.16
C GLU A 134 6.86 -35.85 -1.41
N TYR A 135 6.43 -35.92 -0.15
CA TYR A 135 5.99 -34.76 0.64
C TYR A 135 6.70 -34.69 2.00
N PRO A 136 8.04 -34.51 2.01
CA PRO A 136 8.73 -34.33 3.27
C PRO A 136 8.21 -33.09 3.99
N MET A 137 8.45 -33.02 5.30
CA MET A 137 8.07 -31.88 6.12
C MET A 137 8.74 -30.63 5.55
N GLN A 138 8.00 -29.52 5.44
CA GLN A 138 8.58 -28.26 5.00
C GLN A 138 9.68 -27.85 5.99
N PRO A 139 10.85 -27.43 5.51
CA PRO A 139 11.83 -26.77 6.38
C PRO A 139 11.18 -25.49 6.95
N ASN A 140 11.63 -25.04 8.12
CA ASN A 140 11.04 -23.90 8.82
C ASN A 140 10.94 -22.66 7.90
N ARG A 141 11.95 -22.45 7.05
CA ARG A 141 11.96 -21.36 6.06
C ARG A 141 10.76 -21.35 5.10
N PHE A 142 10.12 -22.49 4.83
CA PHE A 142 8.95 -22.62 3.94
C PHE A 142 7.69 -23.12 4.63
N ALA A 143 7.66 -23.22 5.96
CA ALA A 143 6.49 -23.70 6.70
C ALA A 143 5.22 -22.91 6.33
N GLU A 144 5.34 -21.60 6.11
CA GLU A 144 4.24 -20.72 5.71
C GLU A 144 3.61 -21.04 4.34
N SER A 145 4.31 -21.79 3.46
CA SER A 145 3.80 -22.15 2.13
C SER A 145 2.51 -22.98 2.20
N THR A 146 2.34 -23.77 3.26
CA THR A 146 1.18 -24.66 3.42
C THR A 146 -0.08 -23.92 3.84
N CYS A 147 0.02 -22.70 4.38
CA CYS A 147 -1.13 -21.86 4.71
C CYS A 147 -2.02 -21.64 3.48
N ILE A 148 -1.41 -21.57 2.29
CA ILE A 148 -2.09 -21.35 1.00
C ILE A 148 -3.07 -22.48 0.67
N LYS A 149 -2.91 -23.69 1.24
CA LYS A 149 -3.86 -24.81 1.04
C LYS A 149 -5.29 -24.43 1.46
N CYS A 150 -5.44 -23.63 2.52
CA CYS A 150 -6.73 -23.22 3.09
C CYS A 150 -7.04 -21.73 2.93
N HIS A 151 -6.01 -20.89 2.82
CA HIS A 151 -6.11 -19.43 2.82
C HIS A 151 -5.93 -18.85 1.42
N HIS A 152 -6.95 -19.02 0.58
CA HIS A 152 -6.90 -18.61 -0.83
C HIS A 152 -6.99 -17.09 -1.02
N GLY A 153 -7.44 -16.35 0.01
CA GLY A 153 -7.51 -14.89 -0.02
C GLY A 153 -6.16 -14.21 0.15
N MET A 154 -5.21 -14.87 0.83
CA MET A 154 -3.86 -14.41 1.21
C MET A 154 -3.80 -13.13 2.07
N THR A 155 -4.67 -12.15 1.84
CA THR A 155 -4.70 -10.86 2.57
C THR A 155 -4.88 -11.06 4.07
N GLU A 156 -5.66 -12.05 4.49
CA GLU A 156 -5.89 -12.36 5.91
C GLU A 156 -4.65 -12.89 6.61
N LEU A 157 -3.71 -13.47 5.86
CA LEU A 157 -2.43 -13.95 6.39
C LEU A 157 -1.45 -12.81 6.64
N GLY A 158 -1.59 -11.71 5.89
CA GLY A 158 -0.79 -10.50 6.07
C GLY A 158 -1.38 -9.49 7.06
N VAL A 159 -2.71 -9.41 7.14
CA VAL A 159 -3.40 -8.39 7.95
C VAL A 159 -4.55 -9.03 8.73
N ASN A 160 -4.35 -9.28 10.02
CA ASN A 160 -5.39 -9.76 10.95
C ASN A 160 -5.49 -8.87 12.20
N PRO A 161 -6.68 -8.46 12.68
CA PRO A 161 -6.81 -7.55 13.82
C PRO A 161 -6.50 -8.26 15.15
N LYS A 162 -6.79 -9.56 15.23
CA LYS A 162 -6.58 -10.36 16.44
C LYS A 162 -5.15 -10.91 16.49
N PHE A 163 -4.66 -11.45 15.37
CA PHE A 163 -3.42 -12.24 15.35
C PHE A 163 -2.24 -11.56 14.63
N GLY A 164 -2.43 -10.38 14.03
CA GLY A 164 -1.40 -9.76 13.20
C GLY A 164 -1.11 -10.55 11.91
N ALA A 165 0.10 -10.40 11.36
CA ALA A 165 0.54 -11.20 10.21
C ALA A 165 0.84 -12.63 10.67
N SER A 166 0.10 -13.60 10.14
CA SER A 166 0.22 -15.02 10.50
C SER A 166 1.09 -15.83 9.53
N ALA A 167 1.26 -15.36 8.29
CA ALA A 167 2.21 -15.91 7.33
C ALA A 167 2.87 -14.77 6.53
N PRO A 168 3.72 -13.94 7.18
CA PRO A 168 4.29 -12.74 6.57
C PRO A 168 5.16 -13.01 5.35
N LYS A 169 5.94 -14.10 5.31
CA LYS A 169 6.79 -14.48 4.18
C LYS A 169 5.97 -14.94 2.97
N ALA A 170 4.99 -15.82 3.17
CA ALA A 170 4.09 -16.26 2.10
C ALA A 170 3.26 -15.08 1.54
N PHE A 171 2.79 -14.19 2.42
CA PHE A 171 2.09 -12.97 2.01
C PHE A 171 3.01 -12.00 1.26
N LYS A 172 4.26 -11.83 1.68
CA LYS A 172 5.27 -11.06 0.93
C LYS A 172 5.50 -11.63 -0.46
N GLY A 173 5.59 -12.96 -0.60
CA GLY A 173 5.69 -13.65 -1.89
C GLY A 173 4.51 -13.35 -2.81
N PHE A 174 3.28 -13.44 -2.28
CA PHE A 174 2.06 -13.05 -2.98
C PHE A 174 2.09 -11.58 -3.45
N GLN A 175 2.50 -10.65 -2.57
CA GLN A 175 2.62 -9.23 -2.92
C GLN A 175 3.68 -8.98 -4.00
N LEU A 176 4.82 -9.68 -3.96
CA LEU A 176 5.88 -9.56 -4.96
C LEU A 176 5.41 -10.07 -6.32
N ILE A 177 4.70 -11.20 -6.38
CA ILE A 177 4.10 -11.71 -7.63
C ILE A 177 3.11 -10.71 -8.21
N GLN A 178 2.31 -10.05 -7.38
CA GLN A 178 1.43 -8.97 -7.83
C GLN A 178 2.23 -7.78 -8.36
N LYS A 179 3.23 -7.33 -7.60
CA LYS A 179 4.06 -6.15 -7.90
C LYS A 179 4.82 -6.29 -9.21
N TYR A 180 5.36 -7.47 -9.50
CA TYR A 180 6.12 -7.76 -10.71
C TYR A 180 5.28 -8.36 -11.85
N GLY A 181 4.01 -8.69 -11.59
CA GLY A 181 3.05 -9.15 -12.59
C GLY A 181 3.32 -10.56 -13.12
N CYS A 182 3.87 -11.46 -12.29
CA CYS A 182 4.22 -12.81 -12.75
C CYS A 182 3.00 -13.56 -13.30
N PHE A 183 1.80 -13.28 -12.77
CA PHE A 183 0.52 -13.83 -13.21
C PHE A 183 0.12 -13.47 -14.66
N GLY A 184 0.74 -12.47 -15.26
CA GLY A 184 0.51 -12.14 -16.67
C GLY A 184 1.13 -13.17 -17.62
N CYS A 185 2.32 -13.67 -17.27
CA CYS A 185 3.02 -14.70 -18.04
C CYS A 185 2.64 -16.10 -17.55
N HIS A 186 2.55 -16.28 -16.23
CA HIS A 186 2.24 -17.55 -15.59
C HIS A 186 0.78 -17.59 -15.18
N GLU A 187 0.05 -18.59 -15.65
CA GLU A 187 -1.32 -18.77 -15.20
C GLU A 187 -1.38 -19.19 -13.72
N ILE A 188 -2.21 -18.51 -12.93
CA ILE A 188 -2.52 -18.85 -11.53
C ILE A 188 -4.04 -18.72 -11.40
N HIS A 189 -4.75 -19.76 -11.84
CA HIS A 189 -6.19 -19.83 -11.74
C HIS A 189 -6.55 -20.40 -10.36
N GLY A 190 -7.25 -19.63 -9.54
CA GLY A 190 -7.57 -20.04 -8.16
C GLY A 190 -8.69 -21.06 -8.05
N GLN A 191 -9.14 -21.62 -9.16
CA GLN A 191 -10.26 -22.56 -9.23
C GLN A 191 -9.99 -23.67 -10.25
N ASP A 192 -10.44 -24.87 -9.92
CA ASP A 192 -10.49 -26.02 -10.83
C ASP A 192 -11.85 -26.71 -10.70
N ALA A 193 -12.54 -26.90 -11.83
CA ALA A 193 -13.89 -27.46 -11.90
C ALA A 193 -14.90 -26.86 -10.89
N GLY A 194 -14.79 -25.56 -10.59
CA GLY A 194 -15.65 -24.84 -9.63
C GLY A 194 -15.24 -24.97 -8.16
N VAL A 195 -14.17 -25.70 -7.86
CA VAL A 195 -13.58 -25.80 -6.52
C VAL A 195 -12.43 -24.79 -6.40
N ALA A 196 -12.41 -24.01 -5.33
CA ALA A 196 -11.28 -23.12 -5.06
C ALA A 196 -10.04 -23.95 -4.69
N ILE A 197 -8.93 -23.74 -5.40
CA ILE A 197 -7.68 -24.50 -5.23
C ILE A 197 -6.51 -23.63 -4.78
N GLY A 198 -6.72 -22.32 -4.63
CA GLY A 198 -5.68 -21.36 -4.33
C GLY A 198 -6.09 -19.93 -4.66
N PRO A 199 -5.19 -18.95 -4.52
CA PRO A 199 -5.45 -17.58 -4.91
C PRO A 199 -5.74 -17.46 -6.40
N ASP A 200 -6.76 -16.68 -6.76
CA ASP A 200 -7.11 -16.39 -8.15
C ASP A 200 -6.43 -15.10 -8.61
N MET A 201 -5.34 -15.23 -9.37
CA MET A 201 -4.55 -14.09 -9.84
C MET A 201 -4.75 -13.79 -11.33
N ARG A 202 -5.85 -14.24 -11.92
CA ARG A 202 -6.14 -13.98 -13.34
C ARG A 202 -6.16 -12.48 -13.64
N VAL A 203 -5.67 -12.16 -14.84
CA VAL A 203 -5.76 -10.82 -15.40
C VAL A 203 -7.23 -10.48 -15.68
N GLU A 204 -7.65 -9.28 -15.31
CA GLU A 204 -8.99 -8.78 -15.62
C GLU A 204 -9.21 -8.67 -17.14
N PRO A 205 -10.44 -8.90 -17.65
CA PRO A 205 -10.77 -8.63 -19.05
C PRO A 205 -10.39 -7.20 -19.46
N GLN A 206 -9.82 -7.08 -20.65
CA GLN A 206 -9.13 -5.89 -21.13
C GLN A 206 -10.01 -5.07 -22.08
N THR A 207 -10.94 -5.71 -22.80
CA THR A 207 -11.90 -5.07 -23.73
C THR A 207 -13.36 -5.37 -23.37
N ALA A 208 -14.31 -4.59 -23.92
CA ALA A 208 -15.74 -4.80 -23.71
C ALA A 208 -16.21 -6.18 -24.22
N GLU A 209 -15.61 -6.64 -25.32
CA GLU A 209 -15.87 -7.97 -25.89
C GLU A 209 -15.38 -9.09 -24.97
N GLU A 210 -14.22 -8.92 -24.33
CA GLU A 210 -13.71 -9.89 -23.36
C GLU A 210 -14.57 -9.94 -22.09
N ILE A 211 -15.06 -8.79 -21.64
CA ILE A 211 -16.00 -8.71 -20.52
C ILE A 211 -17.28 -9.46 -20.88
N ALA A 212 -17.90 -9.15 -22.02
CA ALA A 212 -19.13 -9.81 -22.46
C ALA A 212 -18.93 -11.34 -22.67
N ARG A 213 -17.76 -11.76 -23.16
CA ARG A 213 -17.41 -13.18 -23.28
C ARG A 213 -17.27 -13.87 -21.92
N ALA A 214 -16.62 -13.23 -20.96
CA ALA A 214 -16.48 -13.77 -19.61
C ALA A 214 -17.84 -13.83 -18.88
N GLU A 215 -18.70 -12.81 -19.07
CA GLU A 215 -20.04 -12.78 -18.48
C GLU A 215 -21.00 -13.83 -19.07
N SER A 216 -20.81 -14.21 -20.33
CA SER A 216 -21.66 -15.19 -21.01
C SER A 216 -21.26 -16.66 -20.77
N ASP A 217 -20.06 -16.92 -20.26
CA ASP A 217 -19.57 -18.26 -19.97
C ASP A 217 -19.40 -18.47 -18.45
N PRO A 218 -20.29 -19.22 -17.79
CA PRO A 218 -20.21 -19.47 -16.34
C PRO A 218 -18.97 -20.28 -15.92
N THR A 219 -18.21 -20.86 -16.86
CA THR A 219 -16.93 -21.54 -16.60
C THR A 219 -15.73 -20.59 -16.70
N GLN A 220 -15.92 -19.38 -17.23
CA GLN A 220 -14.89 -18.34 -17.39
C GLN A 220 -15.10 -17.23 -16.36
N VAL A 221 -14.65 -17.46 -15.13
CA VAL A 221 -14.65 -16.40 -14.11
C VAL A 221 -13.65 -15.31 -14.52
N PRO A 222 -14.09 -14.04 -14.68
CA PRO A 222 -13.19 -12.95 -15.06
C PRO A 222 -12.16 -12.69 -13.96
N GLY A 223 -10.91 -12.48 -14.36
CA GLY A 223 -9.84 -12.09 -13.44
C GLY A 223 -10.08 -10.71 -12.83
N LYS A 224 -9.30 -10.38 -11.79
CA LYS A 224 -9.38 -9.11 -11.05
C LYS A 224 -8.09 -8.29 -11.11
N TYR A 225 -7.01 -8.88 -11.64
CA TYR A 225 -5.68 -8.27 -11.60
C TYR A 225 -5.39 -7.49 -12.88
N ARG A 226 -4.91 -6.26 -12.73
CA ARG A 226 -4.50 -5.44 -13.88
C ARG A 226 -3.13 -5.86 -14.38
N LYS A 227 -2.91 -5.69 -15.68
CA LYS A 227 -1.57 -5.71 -16.26
C LYS A 227 -0.70 -4.64 -15.57
N VAL A 228 0.51 -5.02 -15.17
CA VAL A 228 1.39 -4.16 -14.33
C VAL A 228 2.20 -3.13 -15.13
N GLY A 229 2.36 -3.35 -16.43
CA GLY A 229 3.04 -2.44 -17.34
C GLY A 229 2.11 -1.33 -17.84
N PRO A 230 2.67 -0.17 -18.21
CA PRO A 230 1.89 0.90 -18.82
C PRO A 230 1.24 0.44 -20.14
N SER A 231 0.09 1.00 -20.48
CA SER A 231 -0.47 0.83 -21.82
C SER A 231 0.47 1.42 -22.87
N LEU A 232 0.67 0.68 -23.96
CA LEU A 232 1.48 1.07 -25.10
C LEU A 232 0.63 1.46 -26.32
N ARG A 233 -0.71 1.56 -26.15
CA ARG A 233 -1.65 1.91 -27.24
C ARG A 233 -1.31 3.20 -27.96
N HIS A 234 -0.81 4.20 -27.25
CA HIS A 234 -0.47 5.52 -27.80
C HIS A 234 1.02 5.85 -27.65
N ILE A 235 1.90 4.84 -27.63
CA ILE A 235 3.33 5.06 -27.35
C ILE A 235 4.02 6.04 -28.30
N ALA A 236 3.58 6.12 -29.56
CA ALA A 236 4.16 7.04 -30.55
C ALA A 236 3.95 8.53 -30.22
N SER A 237 2.91 8.89 -29.45
CA SER A 237 2.70 10.28 -29.01
C SER A 237 3.66 10.69 -27.88
N LYS A 238 4.26 9.71 -27.18
CA LYS A 238 5.02 9.93 -25.95
C LYS A 238 6.53 9.99 -26.17
N THR A 239 7.06 9.11 -27.02
CA THR A 239 8.51 8.86 -27.09
C THR A 239 8.96 8.38 -28.48
N SER A 240 10.25 8.10 -28.65
CA SER A 240 10.89 7.77 -29.94
C SER A 240 11.29 6.29 -30.07
N SER A 241 11.72 5.89 -31.28
CA SER A 241 12.20 4.52 -31.58
C SER A 241 13.46 4.18 -30.78
N GLU A 242 14.40 5.12 -30.72
CA GLU A 242 15.68 5.02 -30.03
C GLU A 242 15.46 4.80 -28.54
N TRP A 243 14.53 5.56 -27.95
CA TRP A 243 14.15 5.35 -26.55
C TRP A 243 13.53 3.98 -26.31
N ILE A 244 12.64 3.49 -27.19
CA ILE A 244 12.02 2.17 -27.03
C ILE A 244 13.08 1.07 -27.02
N GLN A 245 14.01 1.13 -27.97
CA GLN A 245 15.14 0.19 -28.03
C GLN A 245 16.02 0.30 -26.79
N TYR A 246 16.36 1.53 -26.39
CA TYR A 246 17.20 1.79 -25.24
C TYR A 246 16.56 1.29 -23.93
N TRP A 247 15.28 1.56 -23.73
CA TRP A 247 14.55 1.13 -22.55
C TRP A 247 14.39 -0.40 -22.50
N THR A 248 14.10 -1.03 -23.64
CA THR A 248 13.79 -2.47 -23.70
C THR A 248 15.03 -3.34 -23.49
N GLU A 249 16.21 -2.88 -23.92
CA GLU A 249 17.45 -3.65 -23.80
C GLU A 249 17.85 -3.89 -22.33
N ILE A 250 18.02 -2.81 -21.56
CA ILE A 250 18.42 -2.85 -20.14
C ILE A 250 17.66 -1.74 -19.38
N PRO A 251 16.41 -1.96 -18.94
CA PRO A 251 15.60 -0.91 -18.30
C PRO A 251 16.27 -0.27 -17.07
N SER A 252 17.02 -1.05 -16.30
CA SER A 252 17.68 -0.63 -15.05
C SER A 252 18.77 0.41 -15.26
N ARG A 253 19.35 0.52 -16.47
CA ARG A 253 20.39 1.50 -16.77
C ARG A 253 19.90 2.94 -16.70
N TYR A 254 18.63 3.16 -17.05
CA TYR A 254 17.98 4.46 -16.94
C TYR A 254 17.27 4.61 -15.60
N ARG A 255 16.59 3.56 -15.13
CA ARG A 255 15.88 3.58 -13.86
C ARG A 255 16.27 2.36 -13.02
N PRO A 256 17.25 2.49 -12.11
CA PRO A 256 17.71 1.38 -11.27
C PRO A 256 16.58 0.69 -10.49
N THR A 257 15.56 1.44 -10.07
CA THR A 257 14.39 0.95 -9.32
C THR A 257 13.24 0.43 -10.20
N THR A 258 13.50 0.17 -11.50
CA THR A 258 12.47 -0.29 -12.44
C THR A 258 11.89 -1.65 -12.08
N LYS A 259 10.57 -1.80 -12.23
CA LYS A 259 9.88 -3.10 -12.12
C LYS A 259 9.89 -3.89 -13.44
N MET A 260 10.22 -3.25 -14.57
CA MET A 260 10.31 -3.95 -15.86
C MET A 260 11.57 -4.83 -15.84
N PRO A 261 11.43 -6.14 -16.04
CA PRO A 261 12.57 -7.04 -16.00
C PRO A 261 13.42 -6.88 -17.27
N GLN A 262 14.67 -7.31 -17.19
CA GLN A 262 15.59 -7.25 -18.32
C GLN A 262 15.33 -8.45 -19.25
N PHE A 263 15.02 -8.20 -20.51
CA PHE A 263 14.77 -9.27 -21.51
C PHE A 263 15.96 -9.54 -22.43
N PHE A 264 16.90 -8.60 -22.57
CA PHE A 264 18.01 -8.69 -23.52
C PHE A 264 19.34 -8.51 -22.82
N ASN A 265 20.46 -8.76 -23.51
CA ASN A 265 21.80 -8.62 -22.95
C ASN A 265 22.01 -9.47 -21.68
N GLN A 266 21.53 -10.72 -21.72
CA GLN A 266 21.70 -11.71 -20.64
C GLN A 266 22.53 -12.90 -21.14
N ASN A 267 23.73 -12.61 -21.64
CA ASN A 267 24.54 -13.54 -22.44
C ASN A 267 25.79 -14.05 -21.71
N GLU A 268 25.91 -13.77 -20.42
CA GLU A 268 27.10 -14.10 -19.59
C GLU A 268 27.37 -15.61 -19.50
N HIS A 269 26.34 -16.44 -19.65
CA HIS A 269 26.42 -17.90 -19.65
C HIS A 269 26.80 -18.50 -21.02
N LEU A 270 27.01 -17.66 -22.04
CA LEU A 270 27.32 -18.12 -23.39
C LEU A 270 28.81 -18.00 -23.67
N SER A 271 29.30 -18.83 -24.62
CA SER A 271 30.63 -18.63 -25.20
C SER A 271 30.75 -17.23 -25.81
N ALA A 272 31.97 -16.68 -25.88
CA ALA A 272 32.18 -15.34 -26.44
C ALA A 272 31.64 -15.20 -27.88
N ALA A 273 31.76 -16.25 -28.70
CA ALA A 273 31.23 -16.28 -30.06
C ALA A 273 29.69 -16.28 -30.09
N ASP A 274 29.06 -17.09 -29.24
CA ASP A 274 27.60 -17.14 -29.13
C ASP A 274 27.02 -15.86 -28.54
N ALA A 275 27.68 -15.27 -27.56
CA ALA A 275 27.31 -13.99 -26.98
C ALA A 275 27.36 -12.87 -28.03
N ALA A 276 28.42 -12.81 -28.84
CA ALA A 276 28.55 -11.85 -29.94
C ALA A 276 27.43 -12.01 -30.98
N ARG A 277 27.18 -13.23 -31.45
CA ARG A 277 26.09 -13.53 -32.40
C ARG A 277 24.71 -13.20 -31.81
N THR A 278 24.50 -13.52 -30.53
CA THR A 278 23.25 -13.21 -29.82
C THR A 278 23.03 -11.71 -29.77
N LYS A 279 24.06 -10.92 -29.42
CA LYS A 279 23.97 -9.46 -29.38
C LYS A 279 23.54 -8.86 -30.73
N THR A 280 24.09 -9.33 -31.84
CA THR A 280 23.68 -8.85 -33.18
C THR A 280 22.21 -9.16 -33.49
N ARG A 281 21.72 -10.34 -33.09
CA ARG A 281 20.29 -10.70 -33.25
C ARG A 281 19.39 -9.88 -32.34
N GLU A 282 19.77 -9.70 -31.08
CA GLU A 282 19.03 -8.90 -30.12
C GLU A 282 18.88 -7.44 -30.61
N SER A 283 19.89 -6.87 -31.28
CA SER A 283 19.78 -5.55 -31.94
C SER A 283 18.66 -5.48 -32.99
N VAL A 284 18.54 -6.50 -33.82
CA VAL A 284 17.47 -6.60 -34.83
C VAL A 284 16.10 -6.77 -34.15
N GLU A 285 16.02 -7.62 -33.13
CA GLU A 285 14.79 -7.83 -32.34
C GLU A 285 14.32 -6.54 -31.66
N LEU A 286 15.23 -5.76 -31.07
CA LEU A 286 14.92 -4.46 -30.44
C LEU A 286 14.39 -3.44 -31.46
N ALA A 287 15.02 -3.35 -32.63
CA ALA A 287 14.54 -2.49 -33.71
C ALA A 287 13.16 -2.94 -34.23
N GLY A 288 12.94 -4.26 -34.33
CA GLY A 288 11.64 -4.85 -34.68
C GLY A 288 10.54 -4.52 -33.65
N ILE A 289 10.83 -4.64 -32.34
CA ILE A 289 9.89 -4.24 -31.28
C ILE A 289 9.50 -2.77 -31.45
N ALA A 290 10.47 -1.88 -31.61
CA ALA A 290 10.19 -0.46 -31.79
C ALA A 290 9.35 -0.17 -33.05
N LYS A 291 9.64 -0.87 -34.16
CA LYS A 291 8.86 -0.79 -35.40
C LYS A 291 7.40 -1.16 -35.17
N VAL A 292 7.13 -2.28 -34.51
CA VAL A 292 5.76 -2.74 -34.23
C VAL A 292 5.04 -1.82 -33.27
N LEU A 293 5.68 -1.40 -32.18
CA LEU A 293 5.06 -0.53 -31.19
C LEU A 293 4.69 0.83 -31.76
N LEU A 294 5.55 1.43 -32.59
CA LEU A 294 5.26 2.71 -33.24
C LEU A 294 4.24 2.55 -34.38
N GLY A 295 4.35 1.49 -35.18
CA GLY A 295 3.45 1.23 -36.31
C GLY A 295 2.01 0.90 -35.88
N ASN A 296 1.85 0.21 -34.75
CA ASN A 296 0.53 -0.13 -34.19
C ASN A 296 -0.01 0.96 -33.24
N SER A 297 0.74 2.03 -32.99
CA SER A 297 0.32 3.08 -32.07
C SER A 297 -0.92 3.79 -32.63
N GLN A 298 -1.97 3.84 -31.83
CA GLN A 298 -3.20 4.54 -32.14
C GLN A 298 -3.01 6.05 -31.94
N PRO A 299 -3.63 6.91 -32.77
CA PRO A 299 -3.58 8.35 -32.59
C PRO A 299 -4.22 8.77 -31.27
N LEU A 300 -3.75 9.87 -30.69
CA LEU A 300 -4.27 10.46 -29.47
C LEU A 300 -4.46 11.96 -29.66
N ASP A 301 -5.63 12.45 -29.28
CA ASP A 301 -5.93 13.88 -29.21
C ASP A 301 -5.29 14.49 -27.96
N LEU A 302 -4.29 15.35 -28.17
CA LEU A 302 -3.53 16.00 -27.10
C LEU A 302 -4.16 17.35 -26.74
N LEU A 303 -4.34 17.56 -25.44
CA LEU A 303 -4.80 18.82 -24.88
C LEU A 303 -3.70 19.88 -24.93
N LYS A 304 -4.12 21.15 -24.95
CA LYS A 304 -3.24 22.31 -24.84
C LYS A 304 -3.72 23.24 -23.71
N PRO A 305 -2.81 24.00 -23.07
CA PRO A 305 -3.20 25.09 -22.19
C PRO A 305 -4.09 26.11 -22.92
N ALA A 306 -4.81 26.93 -22.17
CA ALA A 306 -5.58 28.03 -22.75
C ALA A 306 -4.69 28.95 -23.60
N GLU A 307 -5.24 29.51 -24.67
CA GLU A 307 -4.50 30.39 -25.56
C GLU A 307 -3.90 31.58 -24.78
N GLY A 308 -2.59 31.81 -24.96
CA GLY A 308 -1.85 32.87 -24.26
C GLY A 308 -1.39 32.53 -22.83
N TYR A 309 -1.73 31.35 -22.29
CA TYR A 309 -1.21 30.93 -20.98
C TYR A 309 0.29 30.63 -21.04
N VAL A 310 1.06 31.18 -20.10
CA VAL A 310 2.52 30.96 -19.99
C VAL A 310 2.80 30.09 -18.75
N PRO A 311 3.22 28.82 -18.94
CA PRO A 311 3.58 27.95 -17.84
C PRO A 311 4.75 28.44 -17.00
N ASP A 312 4.68 28.25 -15.69
CA ASP A 312 5.70 28.68 -14.71
C ASP A 312 6.30 27.48 -13.96
N ALA A 313 7.61 27.26 -14.09
CA ALA A 313 8.29 26.12 -13.50
C ALA A 313 8.43 26.22 -11.96
N GLU A 314 8.58 27.41 -11.38
CA GLU A 314 8.71 27.56 -9.92
C GLU A 314 7.35 27.33 -9.25
N ARG A 315 6.29 27.88 -9.84
CA ARG A 315 4.92 27.58 -9.40
C ARG A 315 4.59 26.10 -9.61
N GLY A 316 5.07 25.51 -10.71
CA GLY A 316 4.97 24.09 -11.01
C GLY A 316 5.62 23.21 -9.96
N LYS A 317 6.83 23.56 -9.50
CA LYS A 317 7.52 22.88 -8.39
C LYS A 317 6.69 22.89 -7.11
N LYS A 318 6.13 24.06 -6.75
CA LYS A 318 5.25 24.20 -5.58
C LYS A 318 4.02 23.30 -5.68
N PHE A 319 3.35 23.29 -6.84
CA PHE A 319 2.19 22.41 -7.03
C PHE A 319 2.56 20.93 -7.02
N PHE A 320 3.71 20.57 -7.59
CA PHE A 320 4.22 19.19 -7.53
C PHE A 320 4.45 18.73 -6.08
N THR A 321 5.01 19.60 -5.24
CA THR A 321 5.22 19.37 -3.81
C THR A 321 3.92 19.24 -3.04
N GLU A 322 3.02 20.22 -3.18
CA GLU A 322 1.87 20.36 -2.30
C GLU A 322 0.67 19.50 -2.71
N ARG A 323 0.52 19.15 -4.00
CA ARG A 323 -0.71 18.50 -4.54
C ARG A 323 -0.68 16.96 -4.56
N GLY A 324 0.20 16.34 -3.79
CA GLY A 324 0.22 14.89 -3.60
C GLY A 324 0.90 14.10 -4.72
N CYS A 325 1.62 14.75 -5.65
CA CYS A 325 2.43 14.02 -6.63
C CYS A 325 3.49 13.16 -5.93
N LEU A 326 4.05 13.69 -4.84
CA LEU A 326 5.07 13.04 -4.00
C LEU A 326 4.55 11.88 -3.14
N ALA A 327 3.24 11.64 -3.07
CA ALA A 327 2.68 10.45 -2.44
C ALA A 327 2.88 9.19 -3.28
N CYS A 328 3.09 9.36 -4.58
CA CYS A 328 3.30 8.26 -5.53
C CYS A 328 4.68 8.34 -6.20
N HIS A 329 5.13 9.54 -6.55
CA HIS A 329 6.35 9.79 -7.30
C HIS A 329 7.50 10.31 -6.41
N GLN A 330 8.73 10.08 -6.85
CA GLN A 330 9.92 10.70 -6.29
C GLN A 330 10.53 11.69 -7.29
N HIS A 331 11.20 12.73 -6.79
CA HIS A 331 11.90 13.71 -7.61
C HIS A 331 13.12 14.31 -6.88
N THR A 332 14.29 14.37 -7.51
CA THR A 332 15.53 14.86 -6.89
C THR A 332 15.47 16.33 -6.45
N ALA A 333 14.79 17.18 -7.19
CA ALA A 333 14.58 18.59 -6.82
C ALA A 333 13.65 18.81 -5.60
N VAL A 334 12.97 17.77 -5.12
CA VAL A 334 12.15 17.79 -3.89
C VAL A 334 12.40 16.48 -3.12
N PRO A 335 13.55 16.37 -2.44
CA PRO A 335 13.95 15.14 -1.75
C PRO A 335 13.19 14.93 -0.43
N GLY A 336 13.30 13.72 0.12
CA GLY A 336 12.80 13.38 1.45
C GLY A 336 11.56 12.49 1.48
N THR A 337 10.95 12.20 0.33
CA THR A 337 9.88 11.19 0.23
C THR A 337 10.42 9.83 -0.15
N THR A 338 9.84 8.77 0.43
CA THR A 338 10.21 7.36 0.20
C THR A 338 9.27 6.67 -0.79
N ALA A 339 8.38 7.41 -1.46
CA ALA A 339 7.29 6.88 -2.27
C ALA A 339 7.78 5.90 -3.36
N GLY A 340 7.30 4.65 -3.35
CA GLY A 340 7.71 3.60 -4.30
C GLY A 340 6.61 3.08 -5.23
N PHE A 341 5.44 3.71 -5.19
CA PHE A 341 4.27 3.26 -5.95
C PHE A 341 4.42 3.53 -7.44
N ALA A 342 4.71 4.79 -7.80
CA ALA A 342 4.91 5.26 -9.17
C ALA A 342 6.41 5.51 -9.46
N PRO A 343 6.83 5.64 -10.74
CA PRO A 343 8.22 5.94 -11.07
C PRO A 343 8.79 7.16 -10.34
N ASN A 344 10.07 7.11 -10.00
CA ASN A 344 10.88 8.32 -9.92
C ASN A 344 10.90 8.99 -11.30
N ILE A 345 10.60 10.30 -11.35
CA ILE A 345 10.40 11.06 -12.58
C ILE A 345 11.38 12.23 -12.73
N SER A 346 12.49 12.23 -11.99
CA SER A 346 13.52 13.27 -12.09
C SER A 346 14.05 13.42 -13.53
N ASP A 347 14.24 12.29 -14.23
CA ASP A 347 14.79 12.26 -15.59
C ASP A 347 13.72 12.24 -16.68
N ILE A 348 12.44 12.47 -16.34
CA ILE A 348 11.35 12.37 -17.32
C ILE A 348 11.53 13.31 -18.51
N HIS A 349 12.18 14.46 -18.29
CA HIS A 349 12.52 15.45 -19.30
C HIS A 349 13.30 14.90 -20.49
N GLN A 350 14.05 13.81 -20.29
CA GLN A 350 14.91 13.21 -21.32
C GLN A 350 14.12 12.41 -22.35
N LYS A 351 13.08 11.68 -21.95
CA LYS A 351 12.42 10.69 -22.83
C LYS A 351 11.11 11.13 -23.47
N ILE A 352 10.54 12.23 -23.00
CA ILE A 352 9.24 12.73 -23.45
C ILE A 352 9.42 13.58 -24.72
N LYS A 353 8.60 13.32 -25.73
CA LYS A 353 8.53 14.12 -26.95
C LYS A 353 8.13 15.56 -26.64
N ARG A 354 8.95 16.51 -27.11
CA ARG A 354 8.68 17.95 -27.07
C ARG A 354 7.88 18.38 -28.30
N ASN A 355 7.16 19.49 -28.20
CA ASN A 355 6.40 20.01 -29.33
C ASN A 355 7.36 20.57 -30.39
N ALA A 356 7.01 20.42 -31.67
CA ALA A 356 7.84 20.91 -32.78
C ALA A 356 7.87 22.45 -32.85
N ASP A 357 6.75 23.09 -32.51
CA ASP A 357 6.56 24.54 -32.46
C ASP A 357 7.00 25.15 -31.11
N ASN A 358 7.06 24.36 -30.04
CA ASN A 358 7.56 24.78 -28.73
C ASN A 358 8.42 23.68 -28.06
N PRO A 359 9.74 23.65 -28.33
CA PRO A 359 10.64 22.64 -27.77
C PRO A 359 10.75 22.67 -26.24
N ALA A 360 10.36 23.77 -25.59
CA ALA A 360 10.37 23.89 -24.13
C ALA A 360 9.18 23.17 -23.48
N PHE A 361 8.16 22.78 -24.24
CA PHE A 361 6.92 22.21 -23.73
C PHE A 361 6.57 20.86 -24.37
N SER A 362 5.61 20.14 -23.76
CA SER A 362 5.08 18.86 -24.25
C SER A 362 3.59 18.78 -24.02
N ASP A 363 2.81 18.79 -25.11
CA ASP A 363 1.35 18.61 -25.06
C ASP A 363 0.99 17.23 -24.49
N TRP A 364 1.85 16.22 -24.71
CA TRP A 364 1.67 14.90 -24.12
C TRP A 364 1.76 14.92 -22.60
N LEU A 365 2.81 15.53 -22.03
CA LEU A 365 2.99 15.57 -20.58
C LEU A 365 1.87 16.35 -19.90
N TYR A 366 1.49 17.48 -20.50
CA TYR A 366 0.35 18.27 -20.06
C TYR A 366 -0.94 17.43 -20.03
N THR A 367 -1.25 16.76 -21.15
CA THR A 367 -2.44 15.89 -21.27
C THR A 367 -2.40 14.77 -20.23
N TRP A 368 -1.24 14.16 -19.98
CA TRP A 368 -1.09 13.09 -19.00
C TRP A 368 -1.35 13.55 -17.57
N ILE A 369 -0.88 14.74 -17.18
CA ILE A 369 -1.11 15.29 -15.83
C ILE A 369 -2.57 15.73 -15.67
N ARG A 370 -3.15 16.35 -16.71
CA ARG A 370 -4.50 16.89 -16.68
C ARG A 370 -5.57 15.78 -16.73
N GLU A 371 -5.46 14.87 -17.70
CA GLU A 371 -6.46 13.83 -18.00
C GLU A 371 -5.78 12.50 -18.40
N PRO A 372 -5.14 11.77 -17.46
CA PRO A 372 -4.39 10.55 -17.76
C PRO A 372 -5.24 9.44 -18.42
N HIS A 373 -6.54 9.42 -18.15
CA HIS A 373 -7.47 8.45 -18.72
C HIS A 373 -7.65 8.57 -20.24
N ARG A 374 -7.31 9.73 -20.84
CA ARG A 374 -7.24 9.88 -22.29
C ARG A 374 -6.16 8.99 -22.92
N TYR A 375 -4.99 8.89 -22.27
CA TYR A 375 -3.88 8.05 -22.73
C TYR A 375 -4.06 6.59 -22.29
N HIS A 376 -4.61 6.37 -21.11
CA HIS A 376 -4.83 5.03 -20.59
C HIS A 376 -6.10 5.01 -19.76
N ALA A 377 -7.20 4.53 -20.36
CA ALA A 377 -8.52 4.52 -19.74
C ALA A 377 -8.48 4.02 -18.29
N ARG A 378 -7.73 2.94 -18.03
CA ARG A 378 -7.62 2.30 -16.70
C ARG A 378 -6.43 2.78 -15.86
N SER A 379 -5.89 3.97 -16.14
CA SER A 379 -4.79 4.55 -15.37
C SER A 379 -5.10 4.61 -13.87
N VAL A 380 -4.10 4.30 -13.05
CA VAL A 380 -4.14 4.55 -11.60
C VAL A 380 -3.71 5.99 -11.27
N MET A 381 -3.02 6.66 -12.20
CA MET A 381 -2.74 8.10 -12.07
C MET A 381 -4.10 8.81 -12.06
N PRO A 382 -4.45 9.51 -10.98
CA PRO A 382 -5.76 10.13 -10.89
C PRO A 382 -5.82 11.42 -11.71
N THR A 383 -7.03 11.89 -11.95
CA THR A 383 -7.27 13.17 -12.63
C THR A 383 -7.10 14.33 -11.64
N PHE A 384 -6.36 15.36 -12.06
CA PHE A 384 -6.13 16.59 -11.31
C PHE A 384 -6.88 17.76 -11.96
N SER A 385 -8.21 17.77 -11.86
CA SER A 385 -9.06 18.84 -12.42
C SER A 385 -9.10 20.07 -11.50
N TYR A 386 -8.04 20.87 -11.49
CA TYR A 386 -7.99 22.10 -10.71
C TYR A 386 -7.53 23.27 -11.58
N LEU A 387 -8.47 24.00 -12.17
CA LEU A 387 -8.20 25.38 -12.55
C LEU A 387 -8.42 26.20 -11.28
N ASP A 388 -7.34 26.72 -10.70
CA ASP A 388 -7.45 27.63 -9.57
C ASP A 388 -7.71 29.03 -10.14
N ALA A 389 -8.93 29.50 -9.93
CA ALA A 389 -9.27 30.89 -10.16
C ALA A 389 -8.79 31.71 -8.95
N ASP A 390 -7.49 31.98 -8.87
CA ASP A 390 -7.04 33.07 -8.02
C ASP A 390 -7.39 34.39 -8.73
N SER A 391 -7.89 35.34 -7.94
CA SER A 391 -8.55 36.57 -8.39
C SER A 391 -7.63 37.50 -9.19
N ALA A 392 -7.45 37.21 -10.49
CA ALA A 392 -7.12 38.11 -11.61
C ALA A 392 -6.74 37.32 -12.87
N ASN A 393 -6.17 36.11 -12.75
CA ASN A 393 -5.71 35.26 -13.87
C ASN A 393 -6.01 33.78 -13.59
N GLN A 394 -6.49 33.07 -14.61
CA GLN A 394 -6.71 31.62 -14.55
C GLN A 394 -5.37 30.89 -14.48
N ILE A 395 -5.05 30.24 -13.36
CA ILE A 395 -3.84 29.41 -13.20
C ILE A 395 -4.13 28.00 -13.74
N ASP A 396 -3.18 27.43 -14.48
CA ASP A 396 -3.21 26.04 -14.99
C ASP A 396 -2.07 25.21 -14.34
N PRO A 397 -2.33 24.59 -13.18
CA PRO A 397 -1.36 23.80 -12.43
C PRO A 397 -0.78 22.61 -13.22
N PRO A 398 -1.57 21.82 -14.00
CA PRO A 398 -1.00 20.81 -14.89
C PRO A 398 0.04 21.38 -15.86
N ALA A 399 -0.18 22.56 -16.43
CA ALA A 399 0.78 23.19 -17.35
C ALA A 399 2.06 23.61 -16.62
N ASP A 400 1.93 24.21 -15.43
CA ASP A 400 3.07 24.62 -14.61
C ASP A 400 3.91 23.42 -14.14
N ILE A 401 3.26 22.34 -13.69
CA ILE A 401 3.95 21.09 -13.31
C ILE A 401 4.67 20.49 -14.53
N ALA A 402 4.04 20.50 -15.71
CA ALA A 402 4.70 20.05 -16.93
C ALA A 402 5.95 20.90 -17.21
N ALA A 403 5.87 22.22 -17.09
CA ALA A 403 7.02 23.12 -17.27
C ALA A 403 8.15 22.82 -16.26
N PHE A 404 7.81 22.61 -14.98
CA PHE A 404 8.78 22.21 -13.95
C PHE A 404 9.49 20.90 -14.29
N LEU A 405 8.74 19.84 -14.61
CA LEU A 405 9.33 18.54 -14.93
C LEU A 405 10.23 18.61 -16.16
N LEU A 406 9.87 19.47 -17.13
CA LEU A 406 10.58 19.66 -18.36
C LEU A 406 11.79 20.61 -18.22
N SER A 407 11.83 21.46 -17.19
CA SER A 407 12.94 22.39 -16.92
C SER A 407 14.14 21.71 -16.26
N GLN A 408 14.02 20.43 -15.88
CA GLN A 408 15.09 19.68 -15.22
C GLN A 408 16.28 19.37 -16.14
N GLY A 409 16.11 19.53 -17.46
CA GLY A 409 17.19 19.35 -18.43
C GLY A 409 16.71 19.25 -19.88
N PRO A 410 17.65 19.11 -20.83
CA PRO A 410 17.32 18.97 -22.25
C PRO A 410 16.67 17.61 -22.57
N ALA A 411 16.00 17.51 -23.72
CA ALA A 411 15.59 16.21 -24.25
C ALA A 411 16.83 15.31 -24.42
N GLY A 412 16.67 14.03 -24.09
CA GLY A 412 17.75 13.03 -24.13
C GLY A 412 18.05 12.60 -25.55
N SER A 413 19.32 12.24 -25.78
CA SER A 413 19.75 11.55 -26.99
C SER A 413 20.01 10.09 -26.65
N PHE A 414 19.34 9.18 -27.36
CA PHE A 414 19.43 7.74 -27.12
C PHE A 414 20.03 7.04 -28.33
N PRO A 415 20.85 5.99 -28.13
CA PRO A 415 21.42 5.25 -29.24
C PRO A 415 20.34 4.48 -30.00
N SER A 416 20.42 4.48 -31.33
CA SER A 416 19.74 3.51 -32.18
C SER A 416 20.63 2.27 -32.34
N ASN A 417 20.04 1.08 -32.33
CA ASN A 417 20.79 -0.11 -32.72
C ASN A 417 20.91 -0.17 -34.24
N GLU A 418 22.12 -0.46 -34.73
CA GLU A 418 22.33 -0.75 -36.14
C GLU A 418 21.71 -2.11 -36.48
N VAL A 419 20.89 -2.14 -37.52
CA VAL A 419 20.22 -3.37 -37.99
C VAL A 419 21.09 -4.04 -39.04
N ASP A 420 21.76 -5.13 -38.65
CA ASP A 420 22.44 -6.00 -39.59
C ASP A 420 21.39 -6.69 -40.49
N THR A 421 21.45 -6.40 -41.80
CA THR A 421 20.48 -6.91 -42.77
C THR A 421 20.60 -8.42 -42.98
N VAL A 422 21.81 -8.98 -42.85
CA VAL A 422 22.05 -10.42 -42.96
C VAL A 422 21.44 -11.14 -41.76
N GLU A 423 21.63 -10.62 -40.55
CA GLU A 423 20.99 -11.21 -39.37
C GLU A 423 19.47 -11.02 -39.36
N LEU A 424 18.96 -9.92 -39.92
CA LEU A 424 17.52 -9.77 -40.16
C LEU A 424 16.97 -10.87 -41.08
N ASP A 425 17.65 -11.16 -42.18
CA ASP A 425 17.28 -12.23 -43.11
C ASP A 425 17.36 -13.62 -42.45
N ASN A 426 18.38 -13.83 -41.61
CA ASN A 426 18.54 -15.06 -40.82
C ASN A 426 17.39 -15.24 -39.82
N LEU A 427 16.97 -14.18 -39.12
CA LEU A 427 15.85 -14.25 -38.16
C LEU A 427 14.50 -14.46 -38.86
N VAL A 428 14.25 -13.79 -39.98
CA VAL A 428 13.03 -14.02 -40.78
C VAL A 428 12.97 -15.48 -41.23
N SER A 429 14.06 -15.99 -41.78
CA SER A 429 14.16 -17.39 -42.21
C SER A 429 13.96 -18.37 -41.05
N LEU A 430 14.56 -18.09 -39.89
CA LEU A 430 14.42 -18.91 -38.68
C LEU A 430 12.96 -19.00 -38.24
N PHE A 431 12.25 -17.88 -38.15
CA PHE A 431 10.86 -17.86 -37.68
C PHE A 431 9.88 -18.43 -38.70
N LEU A 432 10.11 -18.25 -40.01
CA LEU A 432 9.30 -18.88 -41.06
C LEU A 432 9.42 -20.42 -41.05
N ARG A 433 10.63 -20.94 -40.83
CA ARG A 433 10.89 -22.39 -40.76
C ARG A 433 10.20 -23.07 -39.59
N LYS A 434 10.11 -22.41 -38.43
CA LYS A 434 9.36 -22.93 -37.26
C LYS A 434 7.85 -22.97 -37.51
N GLY A 435 7.37 -22.13 -38.42
CA GLY A 435 5.97 -22.11 -38.83
C GLY A 435 5.61 -23.30 -39.70
N ARG A 436 5.33 -23.04 -40.98
CA ARG A 436 4.85 -24.06 -41.94
C ARG A 436 5.67 -24.12 -43.23
N PHE A 437 6.78 -23.37 -43.30
CA PHE A 437 7.56 -23.24 -44.52
C PHE A 437 8.81 -24.12 -44.49
N SER A 438 9.08 -24.82 -45.61
CA SER A 438 10.36 -25.46 -45.86
C SER A 438 11.50 -24.42 -45.86
N LYS A 439 12.74 -24.86 -45.60
CA LYS A 439 13.92 -23.99 -45.64
C LYS A 439 14.03 -23.23 -46.96
N GLU A 440 13.85 -23.94 -48.07
CA GLU A 440 13.95 -23.41 -49.43
C GLU A 440 12.92 -22.31 -49.67
N LYS A 441 11.69 -22.53 -49.21
CA LYS A 441 10.61 -21.54 -49.32
C LYS A 441 10.86 -20.30 -48.46
N ALA A 442 11.35 -20.47 -47.22
CA ALA A 442 11.69 -19.34 -46.36
C ALA A 442 12.79 -18.47 -46.98
N GLU A 443 13.85 -19.10 -47.50
CA GLU A 443 14.95 -18.40 -48.20
C GLU A 443 14.48 -17.75 -49.50
N GLU A 444 13.55 -18.37 -50.23
CA GLU A 444 12.92 -17.78 -51.42
C GLU A 444 12.14 -16.51 -51.08
N ILE A 445 11.29 -16.54 -50.05
CA ILE A 445 10.51 -15.38 -49.59
C ILE A 445 11.45 -14.23 -49.25
N VAL A 446 12.49 -14.49 -48.45
CA VAL A 446 13.47 -13.50 -48.03
C VAL A 446 14.20 -12.87 -49.22
N ARG A 447 14.61 -13.69 -50.20
CA ARG A 447 15.35 -13.25 -51.38
C ARG A 447 14.51 -12.48 -52.40
N THR A 448 13.25 -12.88 -52.59
CA THR A 448 12.39 -12.37 -53.67
C THR A 448 11.43 -11.27 -53.22
N GLY A 449 11.17 -11.15 -51.92
CA GLY A 449 10.11 -10.30 -51.39
C GLY A 449 8.70 -10.76 -51.78
N ALA A 450 8.57 -11.98 -52.35
CA ALA A 450 7.31 -12.55 -52.78
C ALA A 450 6.71 -13.44 -51.69
N PHE A 451 5.47 -13.16 -51.31
CA PHE A 451 4.67 -14.02 -50.45
C PHE A 451 3.43 -14.43 -51.25
N ASP A 452 3.29 -15.72 -51.58
CA ASP A 452 2.33 -16.24 -52.57
C ASP A 452 0.85 -16.20 -52.11
N MET A 453 0.52 -15.34 -51.15
CA MET A 453 -0.81 -15.16 -50.58
C MET A 453 -1.06 -13.67 -50.32
N LYS A 454 -2.30 -13.24 -50.49
CA LYS A 454 -2.73 -11.90 -50.08
C LYS A 454 -2.70 -11.79 -48.57
N LYS A 455 -2.34 -10.63 -48.05
CA LYS A 455 -2.26 -10.39 -46.60
C LYS A 455 -3.51 -10.83 -45.82
N ALA A 456 -4.70 -10.58 -46.35
CA ALA A 456 -5.97 -10.97 -45.71
C ALA A 456 -6.15 -12.50 -45.57
N ASP A 457 -5.49 -13.28 -46.43
CA ASP A 457 -5.56 -14.74 -46.43
C ASP A 457 -4.44 -15.38 -45.58
N VAL A 458 -3.45 -14.60 -45.13
CA VAL A 458 -2.35 -15.09 -44.31
C VAL A 458 -2.77 -15.16 -42.84
N VAL A 459 -2.70 -16.36 -42.27
CA VAL A 459 -2.99 -16.60 -40.84
C VAL A 459 -1.71 -16.47 -40.02
N GLY A 460 -1.69 -15.52 -39.09
CA GLY A 460 -0.56 -15.30 -38.16
C GLY A 460 0.26 -14.05 -38.48
N ASP A 461 1.42 -13.94 -37.85
CA ASP A 461 2.29 -12.76 -37.99
C ASP A 461 2.95 -12.66 -39.37
N GLU A 462 2.99 -13.76 -40.13
CA GLU A 462 3.49 -13.84 -41.50
C GLU A 462 2.76 -12.87 -42.44
N ALA A 463 1.55 -12.43 -42.08
CA ALA A 463 0.81 -11.39 -42.78
C ALA A 463 1.61 -10.08 -42.91
N ALA A 464 2.56 -9.79 -42.02
CA ALA A 464 3.45 -8.63 -42.13
C ALA A 464 4.36 -8.68 -43.37
N LEU A 465 4.69 -9.89 -43.86
CA LEU A 465 5.51 -10.09 -45.06
C LEU A 465 4.71 -10.06 -46.36
N ALA A 466 3.38 -10.17 -46.29
CA ALA A 466 2.50 -10.18 -47.46
C ALA A 466 2.00 -8.78 -47.84
N THR A 467 1.86 -8.54 -49.14
CA THR A 467 1.19 -7.36 -49.69
C THR A 467 -0.32 -7.59 -49.76
N GLU A 468 -1.11 -6.51 -49.91
CA GLU A 468 -2.57 -6.61 -49.96
C GLU A 468 -3.06 -7.44 -51.17
N ASP A 469 -2.32 -7.43 -52.26
CA ASP A 469 -2.61 -8.16 -53.50
C ASP A 469 -1.77 -9.43 -53.70
N GLY A 470 -0.82 -9.72 -52.80
CA GLY A 470 0.10 -10.87 -52.89
C GLY A 470 1.24 -10.67 -53.88
N SER A 471 1.42 -9.46 -54.42
CA SER A 471 2.56 -9.12 -55.28
C SER A 471 3.89 -9.04 -54.51
N PRO A 472 5.05 -9.27 -55.15
CA PRO A 472 6.34 -9.12 -54.50
C PRO A 472 6.64 -7.68 -54.09
N THR A 473 7.24 -7.48 -52.90
CA THR A 473 7.73 -6.17 -52.48
C THR A 473 9.06 -5.86 -53.16
N THR A 474 9.04 -5.01 -54.20
CA THR A 474 10.26 -4.68 -54.97
C THR A 474 11.07 -3.54 -54.38
N ASP A 475 10.46 -2.68 -53.55
CA ASP A 475 11.17 -1.60 -52.86
C ASP A 475 11.97 -2.17 -51.68
N THR A 476 13.27 -1.92 -51.68
CA THR A 476 14.19 -2.52 -50.69
C THR A 476 13.97 -1.98 -49.28
N ALA A 477 13.58 -0.71 -49.15
CA ALA A 477 13.30 -0.10 -47.85
C ALA A 477 11.96 -0.59 -47.28
N GLU A 478 10.93 -0.73 -48.12
CA GLU A 478 9.66 -1.34 -47.75
C GLU A 478 9.86 -2.80 -47.32
N TRP A 479 10.63 -3.58 -48.10
CA TRP A 479 10.90 -4.98 -47.75
C TRP A 479 11.67 -5.11 -46.43
N HIS A 480 12.68 -4.26 -46.22
CA HIS A 480 13.39 -4.19 -44.94
C HIS A 480 12.43 -3.89 -43.78
N ASN A 481 11.52 -2.92 -43.94
CA ASN A 481 10.53 -2.56 -42.93
C ASN A 481 9.53 -3.68 -42.61
N ARG A 482 9.08 -4.42 -43.63
CA ARG A 482 8.18 -5.59 -43.46
C ARG A 482 8.87 -6.72 -42.70
N LYS A 483 10.13 -7.00 -43.02
CA LYS A 483 10.96 -7.97 -42.29
C LYS A 483 11.12 -7.56 -40.83
N LEU A 484 11.41 -6.29 -40.55
CA LEU A 484 11.49 -5.78 -39.17
C LEU A 484 10.17 -5.90 -38.42
N GLU A 485 9.04 -5.59 -39.06
CA GLU A 485 7.72 -5.75 -38.45
C GLU A 485 7.46 -7.22 -38.11
N PHE A 486 7.71 -8.15 -39.04
CA PHE A 486 7.56 -9.59 -38.82
C PHE A 486 8.41 -10.08 -37.65
N VAL A 487 9.71 -9.75 -37.64
CA VAL A 487 10.62 -10.11 -36.55
C VAL A 487 10.14 -9.50 -35.24
N GLY A 488 9.77 -8.22 -35.22
CA GLY A 488 9.22 -7.54 -34.05
C GLY A 488 8.00 -8.23 -33.47
N ARG A 489 7.05 -8.66 -34.31
CA ARG A 489 5.84 -9.38 -33.88
C ARG A 489 6.20 -10.74 -33.27
N LYS A 490 7.09 -11.50 -33.91
CA LYS A 490 7.57 -12.78 -33.38
C LYS A 490 8.33 -12.61 -32.07
N THR A 491 9.14 -11.57 -31.93
CA THR A 491 9.88 -11.26 -30.70
C THR A 491 8.93 -10.88 -29.56
N ILE A 492 7.94 -10.01 -29.79
CA ILE A 492 6.91 -9.67 -28.79
C ILE A 492 6.13 -10.91 -28.39
N GLY A 493 5.75 -11.74 -29.36
CA GLY A 493 5.11 -13.04 -29.17
C GLY A 493 5.93 -13.97 -28.27
N ARG A 494 7.23 -14.07 -28.55
CA ARG A 494 8.18 -14.94 -27.86
C ARG A 494 8.39 -14.53 -26.40
N TYR A 495 8.61 -13.24 -26.14
CA TYR A 495 8.88 -12.73 -24.80
C TYR A 495 7.61 -12.36 -24.02
N GLY A 496 6.45 -12.42 -24.66
CA GLY A 496 5.17 -12.23 -23.99
C GLY A 496 4.97 -10.83 -23.47
N CYS A 497 5.47 -9.78 -24.15
CA CYS A 497 5.39 -8.41 -23.63
C CYS A 497 3.95 -7.96 -23.33
N TYR A 498 2.97 -8.50 -24.05
CA TYR A 498 1.54 -8.28 -23.85
C TYR A 498 0.99 -8.86 -22.53
N ALA A 499 1.72 -9.74 -21.84
CA ALA A 499 1.37 -10.22 -20.51
C ALA A 499 1.33 -9.07 -19.49
N CYS A 500 2.33 -8.19 -19.57
CA CYS A 500 2.46 -7.03 -18.70
C CYS A 500 1.88 -5.76 -19.31
N HIS A 501 1.75 -5.68 -20.63
CA HIS A 501 1.34 -4.45 -21.31
C HIS A 501 0.01 -4.59 -22.05
N ASP A 502 -0.76 -3.50 -22.04
CA ASP A 502 -1.88 -3.32 -22.97
C ASP A 502 -1.33 -2.81 -24.32
N MET A 503 -1.45 -3.64 -25.37
CA MET A 503 -0.74 -3.47 -26.65
C MET A 503 -1.65 -3.78 -27.85
N PRO A 504 -1.84 -2.84 -28.80
CA PRO A 504 -2.63 -3.09 -30.00
C PRO A 504 -2.05 -4.20 -30.88
N GLY A 505 -2.91 -5.12 -31.30
CA GLY A 505 -2.58 -6.26 -32.15
C GLY A 505 -2.15 -7.51 -31.38
N PHE A 506 -2.24 -7.51 -30.05
CA PHE A 506 -1.90 -8.62 -29.15
C PHE A 506 -2.97 -8.88 -28.07
N GLU A 507 -4.16 -8.29 -28.20
CA GLU A 507 -5.22 -8.41 -27.20
C GLU A 507 -5.66 -9.86 -26.94
N THR A 508 -5.63 -10.70 -27.96
CA THR A 508 -6.06 -12.11 -27.90
C THR A 508 -4.92 -13.09 -27.57
N ALA A 509 -3.72 -12.59 -27.32
CA ALA A 509 -2.55 -13.43 -27.08
C ALA A 509 -2.62 -14.10 -25.70
N ARG A 510 -2.24 -15.38 -25.64
CA ARG A 510 -2.28 -16.19 -24.42
C ARG A 510 -0.99 -16.06 -23.61
N PRO A 511 -1.03 -16.22 -22.27
CA PRO A 511 0.17 -16.27 -21.44
C PRO A 511 1.22 -17.26 -21.97
N ILE A 512 2.50 -16.92 -21.82
CA ILE A 512 3.63 -17.69 -22.37
C ILE A 512 4.32 -18.61 -21.35
N GLY A 513 4.08 -18.38 -20.07
CA GLY A 513 4.71 -19.08 -18.96
C GLY A 513 3.98 -20.37 -18.64
N VAL A 514 4.67 -21.26 -17.92
CA VAL A 514 4.03 -22.46 -17.38
C VAL A 514 2.99 -22.06 -16.33
N ALA A 515 1.88 -22.78 -16.28
CA ALA A 515 0.87 -22.60 -15.24
C ALA A 515 1.48 -22.95 -13.86
N LEU A 516 1.17 -22.15 -12.84
CA LEU A 516 1.77 -22.25 -11.51
C LEU A 516 0.82 -22.76 -10.43
N GLN A 517 -0.49 -22.87 -10.68
CA GLN A 517 -1.50 -23.26 -9.69
C GLN A 517 -1.30 -24.65 -9.04
N ASP A 518 -0.43 -25.50 -9.59
CA ASP A 518 -0.04 -26.80 -9.02
C ASP A 518 1.49 -27.00 -8.97
N TRP A 519 2.25 -25.89 -8.98
CA TRP A 519 3.69 -25.97 -9.11
C TRP A 519 4.35 -26.60 -7.88
N GLY A 520 3.83 -26.34 -6.68
CA GLY A 520 4.37 -26.84 -5.41
C GLY A 520 4.50 -28.36 -5.32
N ARG A 521 3.72 -29.09 -6.13
CA ARG A 521 3.76 -30.56 -6.23
C ARG A 521 4.29 -31.11 -7.52
N LYS A 522 4.79 -30.26 -8.42
CA LYS A 522 5.36 -30.72 -9.69
C LYS A 522 6.46 -31.74 -9.42
N ASP A 523 6.33 -32.94 -9.99
CA ASP A 523 7.36 -33.98 -9.88
C ASP A 523 8.73 -33.44 -10.29
N THR A 524 9.75 -33.64 -9.45
CA THR A 524 11.11 -33.13 -9.66
C THR A 524 11.75 -33.70 -10.93
N SER A 525 11.35 -34.91 -11.36
CA SER A 525 11.77 -35.50 -12.64
C SER A 525 11.27 -34.74 -13.87
N LYS A 526 10.25 -33.89 -13.72
CA LYS A 526 9.71 -33.01 -14.77
C LYS A 526 10.38 -31.63 -14.80
N LEU A 527 11.43 -31.42 -14.00
CA LEU A 527 12.23 -30.21 -14.00
C LEU A 527 13.50 -30.45 -14.82
N GLY A 528 13.79 -29.56 -15.77
CA GLY A 528 15.00 -29.61 -16.57
C GLY A 528 16.12 -28.79 -15.91
N PHE A 529 17.02 -29.47 -15.18
CA PHE A 529 18.17 -28.84 -14.53
C PHE A 529 19.31 -28.53 -15.51
N GLU A 530 19.38 -29.23 -16.65
CA GLU A 530 20.37 -28.98 -17.70
C GLU A 530 21.81 -29.00 -17.14
N HIS A 531 22.68 -28.04 -17.50
CA HIS A 531 24.06 -27.94 -16.96
C HIS A 531 24.18 -26.80 -15.93
N VAL A 532 23.09 -26.48 -15.23
CA VAL A 532 23.07 -25.33 -14.31
C VAL A 532 24.01 -25.53 -13.13
N GLU A 533 24.19 -26.77 -12.66
CA GLU A 533 25.10 -27.11 -11.58
C GLU A 533 26.55 -26.78 -11.99
N GLU A 534 26.99 -27.28 -13.14
CA GLU A 534 28.32 -27.00 -13.70
C GLU A 534 28.56 -25.50 -13.87
N PHE A 535 27.56 -24.74 -14.31
CA PHE A 535 27.65 -23.29 -14.36
C PHE A 535 27.91 -22.69 -12.97
N LEU A 536 27.16 -23.08 -11.94
CA LEU A 536 27.30 -22.54 -10.58
C LEU A 536 28.58 -22.99 -9.85
N HIS A 537 29.20 -24.08 -10.29
CA HIS A 537 30.52 -24.52 -9.81
C HIS A 537 31.66 -23.56 -10.18
N HIS A 538 31.52 -22.84 -11.30
CA HIS A 538 32.57 -21.95 -11.81
C HIS A 538 32.13 -20.50 -11.98
N HIS A 539 30.82 -20.24 -11.84
CA HIS A 539 30.18 -18.94 -12.06
C HIS A 539 29.02 -18.76 -11.06
N GLY A 540 28.09 -17.87 -11.39
CA GLY A 540 26.87 -17.64 -10.60
C GLY A 540 26.89 -16.31 -9.84
N GLU A 541 28.07 -15.86 -9.43
CA GLU A 541 28.25 -14.58 -8.73
C GLU A 541 28.55 -13.42 -9.70
N PRO A 542 28.20 -12.17 -9.35
CA PRO A 542 28.51 -11.01 -10.19
C PRO A 542 30.01 -10.88 -10.48
N ALA A 543 30.37 -10.53 -11.71
CA ALA A 543 31.77 -10.31 -12.08
C ALA A 543 32.41 -9.22 -11.19
N GLY A 544 33.55 -9.54 -10.58
CA GLY A 544 34.23 -8.66 -9.62
C GLY A 544 33.63 -8.66 -8.20
N GLY A 545 32.69 -9.57 -7.91
CA GLY A 545 32.18 -9.82 -6.56
C GLY A 545 33.21 -10.50 -5.63
N LYS A 546 32.84 -10.65 -4.35
CA LYS A 546 33.68 -11.28 -3.31
C LYS A 546 34.07 -12.72 -3.66
N PHE A 547 33.16 -13.45 -4.30
CA PHE A 547 33.35 -14.86 -4.67
C PHE A 547 33.39 -15.01 -6.19
N SER A 548 34.20 -15.95 -6.66
CA SER A 548 34.32 -16.28 -8.08
C SER A 548 33.20 -17.19 -8.59
N SER A 549 32.57 -17.96 -7.70
CA SER A 549 31.47 -18.88 -8.01
C SER A 549 30.48 -19.02 -6.86
N THR A 550 29.29 -19.54 -7.15
CA THR A 550 28.28 -19.84 -6.12
C THR A 550 28.74 -21.00 -5.23
N LEU A 551 29.48 -21.98 -5.77
CA LEU A 551 30.09 -23.03 -4.95
C LEU A 551 31.03 -22.43 -3.89
N GLU A 552 31.94 -21.54 -4.29
CA GLU A 552 32.90 -20.91 -3.36
C GLU A 552 32.17 -20.13 -2.27
N ARG A 553 31.15 -19.35 -2.65
CA ARG A 553 30.28 -18.62 -1.71
C ARG A 553 29.66 -19.55 -0.65
N VAL A 554 29.11 -20.68 -1.07
CA VAL A 554 28.43 -21.64 -0.19
C VAL A 554 29.42 -22.43 0.68
N GLU A 555 30.57 -22.82 0.13
CA GLU A 555 31.62 -23.50 0.90
C GLU A 555 32.14 -22.62 2.03
N ASP A 556 32.38 -21.34 1.76
CA ASP A 556 32.88 -20.40 2.77
C ASP A 556 31.86 -20.17 3.88
N ALA A 557 30.58 -19.99 3.53
CA ALA A 557 29.49 -19.92 4.51
C ALA A 557 29.41 -21.18 5.39
N THR A 558 29.50 -22.36 4.78
CA THR A 558 29.43 -23.65 5.49
C THR A 558 30.63 -23.85 6.43
N LYS A 559 31.84 -23.46 6.00
CA LYS A 559 33.06 -23.50 6.81
C LYS A 559 32.96 -22.53 8.00
N ALA A 560 32.44 -21.33 7.78
CA ALA A 560 32.25 -20.33 8.83
C ALA A 560 31.23 -20.81 9.88
N MET A 561 30.08 -21.34 9.44
CA MET A 561 29.06 -21.91 10.33
C MET A 561 29.62 -23.06 11.17
N SER A 562 30.34 -24.00 10.54
CA SER A 562 30.92 -25.16 11.25
C SER A 562 32.01 -24.79 12.26
N ALA A 563 32.71 -23.66 12.06
CA ALA A 563 33.75 -23.19 12.96
C ALA A 563 33.21 -22.32 14.11
N GLY A 564 31.91 -21.98 14.11
CA GLY A 564 31.28 -21.08 15.07
C GLY A 564 31.72 -19.61 14.96
N GLN A 565 32.64 -19.30 14.04
CA GLN A 565 33.17 -17.98 13.70
C GLN A 565 33.76 -18.05 12.28
N ASP A 566 33.68 -16.96 11.51
CA ASP A 566 34.47 -16.84 10.29
C ASP A 566 35.96 -16.78 10.65
N LYS A 567 36.76 -17.74 10.16
CA LYS A 567 38.21 -17.84 10.44
C LYS A 567 38.99 -16.65 9.89
N ASN A 568 38.46 -15.94 8.90
CA ASN A 568 39.08 -14.75 8.33
C ASN A 568 38.56 -13.45 8.98
N GLY A 569 37.46 -13.52 9.74
CA GLY A 569 36.81 -12.36 10.35
C GLY A 569 36.08 -11.46 9.34
N ASP A 570 35.73 -11.98 8.16
CA ASP A 570 35.11 -11.26 7.05
C ASP A 570 33.57 -11.31 7.05
N MET A 571 32.95 -12.06 7.97
CA MET A 571 31.49 -12.15 8.14
C MET A 571 31.08 -12.14 9.62
N THR A 572 30.02 -11.38 9.89
CA THR A 572 29.26 -11.42 11.14
C THR A 572 28.44 -12.72 11.25
N PRO A 573 28.08 -13.18 12.47
CA PRO A 573 27.19 -14.33 12.65
C PRO A 573 25.87 -14.23 11.89
N GLU A 574 25.29 -13.03 11.81
CA GLU A 574 24.06 -12.75 11.06
C GLU A 574 24.27 -12.89 9.54
N GLU A 575 25.42 -12.45 9.03
CA GLU A 575 25.79 -12.66 7.63
C GLU A 575 26.00 -14.16 7.33
N VAL A 576 26.64 -14.91 8.23
CA VAL A 576 26.79 -16.37 8.07
C VAL A 576 25.43 -17.05 7.99
N ASP A 577 24.47 -16.72 8.87
CA ASP A 577 23.12 -17.27 8.83
C ASP A 577 22.37 -16.92 7.52
N SER A 578 22.49 -15.67 7.07
CA SER A 578 21.95 -15.24 5.78
C SER A 578 22.55 -16.02 4.60
N GLU A 579 23.87 -16.22 4.58
CA GLU A 579 24.56 -16.95 3.52
C GLU A 579 24.26 -18.46 3.53
N MET A 580 23.94 -19.04 4.70
CA MET A 580 23.44 -20.42 4.77
C MET A 580 22.10 -20.63 4.06
N SER A 581 21.35 -19.55 3.77
CA SER A 581 20.18 -19.64 2.89
C SER A 581 20.56 -19.91 1.44
N ALA A 582 21.62 -19.28 0.93
CA ALA A 582 22.15 -19.61 -0.40
C ALA A 582 22.67 -21.06 -0.44
N ALA A 583 23.31 -21.52 0.65
CA ALA A 583 23.74 -22.91 0.79
C ALA A 583 22.58 -23.91 0.69
N PHE A 584 21.46 -23.63 1.37
CA PHE A 584 20.26 -24.45 1.26
C PHE A 584 19.74 -24.54 -0.18
N PHE A 585 19.63 -23.42 -0.89
CA PHE A 585 19.11 -23.42 -2.25
C PHE A 585 20.05 -24.13 -3.24
N PHE A 586 21.36 -23.94 -3.07
CA PHE A 586 22.37 -24.61 -3.87
C PHE A 586 22.35 -26.12 -3.64
N ASP A 587 22.34 -26.58 -2.38
CA ASP A 587 22.22 -28.00 -2.04
C ASP A 587 20.90 -28.60 -2.55
N SER A 588 19.78 -27.89 -2.37
CA SER A 588 18.50 -28.27 -2.94
C SER A 588 18.59 -28.42 -4.45
N LEU A 589 19.32 -27.57 -5.17
CA LEU A 589 19.47 -27.64 -6.62
C LEU A 589 20.27 -28.89 -7.02
N GLN A 590 21.40 -29.16 -6.36
CA GLN A 590 22.24 -30.34 -6.57
C GLN A 590 21.50 -31.66 -6.37
N HIS A 591 20.47 -31.65 -5.52
CA HIS A 591 19.58 -32.79 -5.28
C HIS A 591 18.27 -32.73 -6.09
N HIS A 592 18.24 -31.95 -7.17
CA HIS A 592 17.09 -31.79 -8.06
C HIS A 592 15.79 -31.33 -7.35
N GLY A 593 15.92 -30.56 -6.28
CA GLY A 593 14.82 -30.05 -5.47
C GLY A 593 14.13 -28.83 -6.09
N ARG A 594 12.83 -28.71 -5.79
CA ARG A 594 11.98 -27.59 -6.22
C ARG A 594 12.48 -26.22 -5.73
N PRO A 595 12.86 -26.02 -4.46
CA PRO A 595 13.31 -24.73 -3.96
C PRO A 595 14.52 -24.19 -4.72
N GLY A 596 15.57 -25.02 -4.88
CA GLY A 596 16.77 -24.65 -5.63
C GLY A 596 16.47 -24.28 -7.09
N PHE A 597 15.57 -25.04 -7.74
CA PHE A 597 15.14 -24.73 -9.11
C PHE A 597 14.50 -23.33 -9.22
N ILE A 598 13.55 -22.99 -8.34
CA ILE A 598 12.89 -21.66 -8.33
C ILE A 598 13.92 -20.57 -8.08
N TRP A 599 14.76 -20.75 -7.06
CA TRP A 599 15.77 -19.78 -6.66
C TRP A 599 16.65 -19.39 -7.84
N GLN A 600 17.21 -20.38 -8.55
CA GLN A 600 18.06 -20.11 -9.71
C GLN A 600 17.27 -19.57 -10.92
N LYS A 601 16.00 -19.96 -11.09
CA LYS A 601 15.15 -19.37 -12.14
C LYS A 601 14.86 -17.89 -11.90
N LEU A 602 14.73 -17.45 -10.67
CA LEU A 602 14.49 -16.05 -10.34
C LEU A 602 15.79 -15.22 -10.37
N ARG A 603 16.91 -15.81 -9.94
CA ARG A 603 18.24 -15.17 -9.90
C ARG A 603 18.90 -15.04 -11.28
N GLY A 604 18.87 -16.12 -12.07
CA GLY A 604 19.58 -16.24 -13.34
C GLY A 604 18.86 -17.15 -14.33
N PRO A 605 17.67 -16.77 -14.84
CA PRO A 605 16.80 -17.68 -15.60
C PRO A 605 17.45 -18.32 -16.82
N ARG A 606 18.32 -17.58 -17.53
CA ARG A 606 18.99 -18.06 -18.76
C ARG A 606 20.19 -18.97 -18.52
N THR A 607 20.69 -19.08 -17.28
CA THR A 607 21.86 -19.91 -16.96
C THR A 607 21.64 -21.41 -17.24
N TYR A 608 20.38 -21.86 -17.28
CA TYR A 608 20.02 -23.22 -17.69
C TYR A 608 20.28 -23.52 -19.18
N ASP A 609 20.59 -22.52 -20.00
CA ASP A 609 21.04 -22.71 -21.39
C ASP A 609 22.58 -22.75 -21.50
N PHE A 610 23.32 -22.75 -20.38
CA PHE A 610 24.77 -22.94 -20.36
C PHE A 610 25.17 -24.20 -21.14
N GLU A 611 26.10 -24.03 -22.10
CA GLU A 611 26.57 -25.06 -23.04
C GLU A 611 25.49 -25.77 -23.87
N LYS A 612 24.26 -25.24 -23.91
CA LYS A 612 23.18 -25.82 -24.73
C LYS A 612 23.06 -25.22 -26.13
N THR A 613 23.93 -24.29 -26.52
CA THR A 613 23.83 -23.60 -27.81
C THR A 613 24.13 -24.50 -29.02
N GLU A 614 24.80 -25.63 -28.81
CA GLU A 614 25.04 -26.65 -29.84
C GLU A 614 23.81 -27.52 -30.11
N THR A 615 22.93 -27.67 -29.12
CA THR A 615 21.75 -28.55 -29.17
C THR A 615 20.42 -27.79 -29.25
N LYS A 616 20.37 -26.53 -28.80
CA LYS A 616 19.21 -25.65 -28.83
C LYS A 616 19.40 -24.51 -29.84
N GLY A 617 18.45 -24.37 -30.76
CA GLY A 617 18.35 -23.23 -31.65
C GLY A 617 18.14 -21.91 -30.89
N TYR A 618 18.43 -20.78 -31.55
CA TYR A 618 18.29 -19.45 -30.93
C TYR A 618 16.89 -19.20 -30.39
N ASP A 619 15.85 -19.70 -31.05
CA ASP A 619 14.43 -19.56 -30.73
C ASP A 619 13.90 -20.58 -29.69
N GLU A 620 14.72 -21.56 -29.33
CA GLU A 620 14.44 -22.59 -28.32
C GLU A 620 15.00 -22.24 -26.94
N ARG A 621 15.95 -21.30 -26.89
CA ARG A 621 16.50 -20.74 -25.65
C ARG A 621 15.41 -20.12 -24.77
N LEU A 622 15.65 -20.17 -23.47
CA LEU A 622 14.77 -19.71 -22.40
C LEU A 622 14.43 -18.22 -22.53
N ARG A 623 13.20 -17.91 -22.13
CA ARG A 623 12.55 -16.62 -22.42
C ARG A 623 12.21 -15.83 -21.16
N MET A 624 12.33 -16.45 -19.99
CA MET A 624 12.06 -15.80 -18.71
C MET A 624 13.06 -14.64 -18.52
N PRO A 625 12.58 -13.41 -18.28
CA PRO A 625 13.45 -12.26 -18.12
C PRO A 625 14.05 -12.22 -16.71
N LYS A 626 15.14 -11.46 -16.54
CA LYS A 626 15.80 -11.28 -15.24
C LYS A 626 15.09 -10.16 -14.48
N PHE A 627 14.45 -10.50 -13.37
CA PHE A 627 13.83 -9.51 -12.49
C PHE A 627 14.87 -8.94 -11.52
N PRO A 628 14.78 -7.65 -11.14
CA PRO A 628 15.66 -7.07 -10.13
C PRO A 628 15.14 -7.42 -8.73
N LEU A 629 15.28 -8.69 -8.36
CA LEU A 629 14.87 -9.24 -7.07
C LEU A 629 16.09 -9.39 -6.14
N LYS A 630 15.85 -9.18 -4.85
CA LYS A 630 16.81 -9.51 -3.78
C LYS A 630 16.63 -10.96 -3.32
N GLU A 631 17.63 -11.54 -2.66
CA GLU A 631 17.59 -12.94 -2.16
C GLU A 631 16.39 -13.20 -1.23
N ASP A 632 16.09 -12.27 -0.32
CA ASP A 632 14.93 -12.37 0.58
C ASP A 632 13.58 -12.26 -0.15
N GLU A 633 13.53 -11.53 -1.27
CA GLU A 633 12.37 -11.46 -2.15
C GLU A 633 12.22 -12.76 -2.97
N ILE A 634 13.33 -13.36 -3.42
CA ILE A 634 13.35 -14.65 -4.11
C ILE A 634 12.82 -15.75 -3.20
N GLU A 635 13.30 -15.83 -1.95
CA GLU A 635 12.82 -16.81 -0.99
C GLU A 635 11.33 -16.63 -0.67
N ALA A 636 10.84 -15.39 -0.54
CA ALA A 636 9.43 -15.11 -0.33
C ALA A 636 8.57 -15.56 -1.53
N ILE A 637 9.00 -15.28 -2.77
CA ILE A 637 8.32 -15.77 -3.98
C ILE A 637 8.35 -17.29 -4.02
N ALA A 638 9.48 -17.93 -3.71
CA ALA A 638 9.59 -19.38 -3.66
C ALA A 638 8.63 -19.98 -2.63
N THR A 639 8.54 -19.39 -1.44
CA THR A 639 7.59 -19.78 -0.38
C THR A 639 6.15 -19.78 -0.91
N PHE A 640 5.75 -18.72 -1.61
CA PHE A 640 4.40 -18.64 -2.19
C PHE A 640 4.19 -19.68 -3.30
N VAL A 641 5.13 -19.80 -4.25
CA VAL A 641 5.01 -20.72 -5.39
C VAL A 641 5.02 -22.18 -4.94
N LEU A 642 5.78 -22.54 -3.91
CA LEU A 642 5.76 -23.86 -3.29
C LEU A 642 4.41 -24.18 -2.63
N GLY A 643 3.68 -23.16 -2.19
CA GLY A 643 2.33 -23.32 -1.62
C GLY A 643 1.20 -23.41 -2.65
N LEU A 644 1.48 -23.14 -3.94
CA LEU A 644 0.50 -23.31 -5.02
C LEU A 644 0.32 -24.79 -5.36
N ILE A 645 -0.69 -25.39 -4.76
CA ILE A 645 -0.99 -26.82 -4.83
C ILE A 645 -2.46 -26.98 -5.23
N ALA A 646 -2.73 -27.61 -6.37
CA ALA A 646 -4.08 -27.82 -6.89
C ALA A 646 -4.78 -29.03 -6.23
N GLU A 647 -4.68 -29.13 -4.91
CA GLU A 647 -5.40 -30.12 -4.10
C GLU A 647 -5.90 -29.44 -2.82
N PRO A 648 -7.02 -28.69 -2.90
CA PRO A 648 -7.58 -28.07 -1.72
C PRO A 648 -8.08 -29.15 -0.75
N PRO A 649 -8.03 -28.88 0.56
CA PRO A 649 -8.72 -29.71 1.53
C PRO A 649 -10.23 -29.61 1.33
N ALA A 650 -10.98 -30.42 2.08
CA ALA A 650 -12.44 -30.33 2.06
C ALA A 650 -12.93 -28.91 2.44
N PRO A 651 -14.05 -28.41 1.88
CA PRO A 651 -14.48 -27.02 2.05
C PRO A 651 -14.58 -26.53 3.50
N GLU A 652 -14.86 -27.41 4.47
CA GLU A 652 -14.93 -27.08 5.90
C GLU A 652 -13.58 -26.73 6.56
N TYR A 653 -12.47 -26.89 5.83
CA TYR A 653 -11.11 -26.50 6.21
C TYR A 653 -10.63 -25.24 5.48
N VAL A 654 -11.30 -24.86 4.39
CA VAL A 654 -10.97 -23.66 3.62
C VAL A 654 -11.55 -22.44 4.32
N TYR A 655 -10.72 -21.41 4.49
CA TYR A 655 -11.15 -20.18 5.14
C TYR A 655 -12.20 -19.46 4.28
N THR A 656 -13.41 -19.31 4.83
CA THR A 656 -14.51 -18.57 4.19
C THR A 656 -14.84 -17.36 5.06
N PRO A 657 -14.45 -16.14 4.67
CA PRO A 657 -14.74 -14.95 5.46
C PRO A 657 -16.25 -14.64 5.46
N ASP A 658 -16.75 -14.16 6.59
CA ASP A 658 -18.07 -13.51 6.64
C ASP A 658 -18.08 -12.20 5.82
N GLU A 659 -19.25 -11.55 5.72
CA GLU A 659 -19.38 -10.33 4.91
C GLU A 659 -18.48 -9.18 5.39
N SER A 660 -18.30 -9.02 6.70
CA SER A 660 -17.45 -7.96 7.26
C SER A 660 -15.98 -8.23 6.97
N ALA A 661 -15.53 -9.45 7.25
CA ALA A 661 -14.18 -9.90 6.92
C ALA A 661 -13.91 -9.81 5.42
N LYS A 662 -14.88 -10.17 4.56
CA LYS A 662 -14.75 -10.06 3.11
C LYS A 662 -14.56 -8.62 2.66
N ASN A 663 -15.41 -7.68 3.11
CA ASN A 663 -15.27 -6.26 2.76
C ASN A 663 -13.93 -5.70 3.26
N ARG A 664 -13.48 -6.13 4.44
CA ARG A 664 -12.15 -5.78 4.95
C ARG A 664 -11.04 -6.26 4.01
N LEU A 665 -11.01 -7.55 3.67
CA LEU A 665 -9.97 -8.13 2.82
C LEU A 665 -9.97 -7.57 1.40
N GLU A 666 -11.15 -7.37 0.80
CA GLU A 666 -11.26 -6.76 -0.54
C GLU A 666 -10.88 -5.26 -0.51
N GLY A 667 -11.23 -4.53 0.56
CA GLY A 667 -10.84 -3.14 0.73
C GLY A 667 -9.33 -2.95 0.88
N GLU A 668 -8.62 -3.88 1.54
CA GLU A 668 -7.15 -3.84 1.61
C GLU A 668 -6.49 -3.90 0.23
N PHE A 669 -7.02 -4.75 -0.66
CA PHE A 669 -6.56 -4.80 -2.05
C PHE A 669 -6.79 -3.47 -2.77
N LEU A 670 -7.94 -2.81 -2.53
CA LEU A 670 -8.26 -1.52 -3.15
C LEU A 670 -7.40 -0.37 -2.61
N LEU A 671 -7.10 -0.35 -1.31
CA LEU A 671 -6.17 0.60 -0.71
C LEU A 671 -4.79 0.52 -1.39
N ALA A 672 -4.30 -0.69 -1.64
CA ALA A 672 -3.04 -0.92 -2.35
C ALA A 672 -3.13 -0.52 -3.84
N LYS A 673 -4.24 -0.87 -4.52
CA LYS A 673 -4.47 -0.56 -5.94
C LYS A 673 -4.44 0.94 -6.25
N TYR A 674 -5.02 1.76 -5.37
CA TYR A 674 -5.11 3.22 -5.52
C TYR A 674 -4.09 4.00 -4.68
N ASN A 675 -3.18 3.29 -3.99
CA ASN A 675 -2.16 3.87 -3.12
C ASN A 675 -2.73 4.84 -2.07
N CYS A 676 -3.89 4.53 -1.49
CA CYS A 676 -4.55 5.39 -0.50
C CYS A 676 -3.65 5.63 0.72
N THR A 677 -2.89 4.60 1.12
CA THR A 677 -1.93 4.66 2.23
C THR A 677 -0.70 5.52 1.92
N GLY A 678 -0.44 5.87 0.66
CA GLY A 678 0.63 6.82 0.32
C GLY A 678 0.33 8.22 0.86
N CYS A 679 -0.95 8.63 0.88
CA CYS A 679 -1.39 9.93 1.41
C CYS A 679 -1.92 9.84 2.84
N HIS A 680 -2.68 8.79 3.17
CA HIS A 680 -3.46 8.72 4.39
C HIS A 680 -2.87 7.74 5.41
N VAL A 681 -2.81 8.17 6.67
CA VAL A 681 -2.59 7.29 7.81
C VAL A 681 -3.89 6.49 8.04
N VAL A 682 -3.88 5.18 7.80
CA VAL A 682 -5.05 4.30 8.01
C VAL A 682 -4.94 3.48 9.29
N GLY A 683 -3.74 3.37 9.87
CA GLY A 683 -3.49 2.86 11.22
C GLY A 683 -2.52 3.79 11.91
N LEU A 684 -2.80 4.17 13.16
CA LEU A 684 -1.98 5.14 13.88
C LEU A 684 -0.57 4.59 14.16
N PRO A 685 0.46 5.46 14.19
CA PRO A 685 1.75 5.09 14.75
C PRO A 685 1.61 4.61 16.19
N GLN A 686 2.54 3.77 16.60
CA GLN A 686 2.59 3.17 17.91
C GLN A 686 3.96 3.39 18.54
N VAL A 687 3.96 3.87 19.77
CA VAL A 687 5.16 4.01 20.58
C VAL A 687 5.17 2.96 21.67
N THR A 688 6.33 2.34 21.88
CA THR A 688 6.62 1.46 23.00
C THR A 688 7.74 2.10 23.82
N PHE A 689 7.50 2.32 25.11
CA PHE A 689 8.43 3.06 25.97
C PHE A 689 8.41 2.51 27.39
N ALA A 690 9.55 2.65 28.08
CA ALA A 690 9.65 2.39 29.50
C ALA A 690 9.15 3.61 30.28
N THR A 691 8.45 3.38 31.39
CA THR A 691 7.92 4.49 32.19
C THR A 691 7.85 4.16 33.67
N LYS A 692 8.05 5.15 34.53
CA LYS A 692 7.67 5.04 35.94
C LYS A 692 6.17 5.33 36.03
N LEU A 693 5.41 4.40 36.62
CA LEU A 693 3.95 4.58 36.72
C LEU A 693 3.55 5.86 37.44
N ASP A 694 4.38 6.37 38.35
CA ASP A 694 4.15 7.64 39.06
C ASP A 694 4.23 8.86 38.14
N ASP A 695 5.04 8.81 37.08
CA ASP A 695 5.20 9.90 36.10
C ASP A 695 4.01 9.99 35.14
N ILE A 696 3.26 8.88 34.98
CA ILE A 696 2.00 8.87 34.23
C ILE A 696 0.92 9.52 35.10
N THR A 697 0.25 10.53 34.57
CA THR A 697 -0.90 11.19 35.23
C THR A 697 -2.19 10.86 34.50
N ALA A 698 -3.25 10.51 35.23
CA ALA A 698 -4.54 10.26 34.61
C ALA A 698 -5.06 11.55 33.96
N THR A 699 -5.76 11.42 32.83
CA THR A 699 -6.43 12.56 32.23
C THR A 699 -7.64 12.96 33.08
N GLU A 700 -7.54 14.10 33.75
CA GLU A 700 -8.64 14.62 34.55
C GLU A 700 -9.73 15.26 33.66
N MET A 701 -10.99 15.01 34.00
CA MET A 701 -12.09 15.79 33.45
C MET A 701 -12.05 17.21 34.04
N THR A 702 -12.08 18.21 33.16
CA THR A 702 -12.22 19.61 33.57
C THR A 702 -13.68 19.94 33.88
N PRO A 703 -13.98 21.02 34.63
CA PRO A 703 -15.36 21.47 34.83
C PRO A 703 -16.12 21.79 33.53
N ALA A 704 -15.41 21.98 32.42
CA ALA A 704 -15.99 22.20 31.10
C ALA A 704 -16.42 20.89 30.40
N ASP A 705 -15.98 19.72 30.88
CA ASP A 705 -16.20 18.44 30.22
C ASP A 705 -17.53 17.78 30.59
N HIS A 706 -18.14 17.12 29.61
CA HIS A 706 -19.43 16.44 29.75
C HIS A 706 -19.26 14.97 30.14
N GLU A 707 -19.94 14.53 31.20
CA GLU A 707 -19.96 13.12 31.63
C GLU A 707 -20.57 12.20 30.56
N ASN A 708 -21.67 12.65 29.94
CA ASN A 708 -22.28 11.97 28.80
C ASN A 708 -21.32 11.85 27.62
N GLY A 709 -20.50 12.88 27.39
CA GLY A 709 -19.44 12.87 26.39
C GLY A 709 -18.37 11.83 26.68
N LEU A 710 -17.92 11.72 27.94
CA LEU A 710 -16.95 10.70 28.35
C LEU A 710 -17.54 9.29 28.21
N ALA A 711 -18.77 9.06 28.68
CA ALA A 711 -19.44 7.76 28.54
C ALA A 711 -19.53 7.34 27.06
N MET A 712 -19.82 8.30 26.18
CA MET A 712 -19.87 8.09 24.74
C MET A 712 -18.48 7.83 24.14
N LEU A 713 -17.46 8.58 24.56
CA LEU A 713 -16.07 8.33 24.17
C LEU A 713 -15.67 6.90 24.53
N LEU A 714 -15.91 6.46 25.77
CA LEU A 714 -15.54 5.11 26.24
C LEU A 714 -16.32 3.99 25.54
N LYS A 715 -17.55 4.28 25.09
CA LYS A 715 -18.30 3.33 24.25
C LYS A 715 -17.69 3.20 22.86
N LEU A 716 -17.23 4.30 22.27
CA LEU A 716 -16.69 4.36 20.90
C LEU A 716 -15.19 4.01 20.83
N ARG A 717 -14.45 4.30 21.88
CA ARG A 717 -13.03 4.05 22.08
C ARG A 717 -12.86 3.40 23.45
N PRO A 718 -13.17 2.11 23.59
CA PRO A 718 -13.00 1.42 24.85
C PRO A 718 -11.53 1.47 25.28
N PRO A 719 -11.25 1.61 26.58
CA PRO A 719 -9.89 1.60 27.09
C PRO A 719 -9.23 0.26 26.82
N HIS A 720 -8.00 0.28 26.33
CA HIS A 720 -7.13 -0.88 26.27
C HIS A 720 -6.06 -0.80 27.39
N GLN A 721 -5.45 -1.93 27.73
CA GLN A 721 -4.35 -1.98 28.70
C GLN A 721 -3.05 -1.51 28.05
N ALA A 722 -2.48 -0.41 28.56
CA ALA A 722 -1.27 0.19 28.01
C ALA A 722 0.00 -0.62 28.39
N LEU A 723 -0.01 -1.27 29.55
CA LEU A 723 1.14 -2.04 30.03
C LEU A 723 1.21 -3.41 29.34
N THR A 724 2.39 -3.77 28.84
CA THR A 724 2.61 -5.06 28.14
C THR A 724 2.77 -6.24 29.09
N GLY A 725 3.05 -5.96 30.38
CA GLY A 725 3.45 -6.95 31.37
C GLY A 725 4.95 -7.26 31.37
N GLU A 726 5.71 -6.67 30.43
CA GLU A 726 7.17 -6.77 30.39
C GLU A 726 7.82 -5.64 31.22
N GLU A 727 9.01 -5.92 31.75
CA GLU A 727 9.87 -4.93 32.39
C GLU A 727 11.26 -4.95 31.76
N ARG A 728 11.92 -3.80 31.73
CA ARG A 728 13.29 -3.68 31.25
C ARG A 728 14.14 -2.88 32.24
N THR A 729 15.37 -3.33 32.46
CA THR A 729 16.31 -2.65 33.36
C THR A 729 17.07 -1.56 32.60
N TYR A 730 17.07 -0.36 33.17
CA TYR A 730 17.80 0.81 32.70
C TYR A 730 18.78 1.28 33.77
N VAL A 731 19.86 1.96 33.37
CA VAL A 731 20.75 2.67 34.29
C VAL A 731 20.36 4.14 34.24
N LEU A 732 19.79 4.69 35.30
CA LEU A 732 19.39 6.09 35.42
C LEU A 732 20.11 6.68 36.64
N ASP A 733 20.77 7.82 36.50
CA ASP A 733 21.55 8.44 37.58
C ASP A 733 22.52 7.44 38.25
N GLU A 734 23.21 6.64 37.44
CA GLU A 734 24.13 5.57 37.87
C GLU A 734 23.48 4.39 38.65
N ALA A 735 22.14 4.37 38.81
CA ALA A 735 21.38 3.32 39.46
C ALA A 735 20.65 2.40 38.46
N LYS A 736 20.69 1.08 38.68
CA LYS A 736 19.89 0.13 37.91
C LYS A 736 18.44 0.14 38.39
N VAL A 737 17.51 0.51 37.52
CA VAL A 737 16.06 0.56 37.78
C VAL A 737 15.33 -0.33 36.79
N SER A 738 14.47 -1.22 37.27
CA SER A 738 13.53 -1.98 36.42
C SER A 738 12.29 -1.14 36.19
N LEU A 739 11.92 -0.91 34.92
CA LEU A 739 10.75 -0.12 34.56
C LEU A 739 9.78 -0.96 33.71
N PRO A 740 8.46 -0.85 33.96
CA PRO A 740 7.46 -1.47 33.12
C PRO A 740 7.43 -0.85 31.73
N ILE A 741 7.09 -1.68 30.74
CA ILE A 741 6.94 -1.27 29.35
C ILE A 741 5.47 -0.97 29.04
N ALA A 742 5.25 0.19 28.44
CA ALA A 742 3.96 0.67 27.99
C ALA A 742 3.93 0.84 26.47
N LYS A 743 2.73 0.72 25.90
CA LYS A 743 2.45 0.85 24.47
C LYS A 743 1.25 1.77 24.26
N LEU A 744 1.38 2.72 23.35
CA LEU A 744 0.35 3.72 23.03
C LEU A 744 0.31 4.03 21.52
N HIS A 745 -0.88 4.36 21.01
CA HIS A 745 -1.10 4.83 19.65
C HIS A 745 -1.39 6.34 19.60
N GLY A 746 -0.80 7.00 18.61
CA GLY A 746 -0.85 8.45 18.50
C GLY A 746 0.18 9.02 17.54
N PHE A 747 0.43 10.31 17.63
CA PHE A 747 1.43 10.99 16.80
C PHE A 747 2.50 11.65 17.66
N ILE A 748 3.72 11.67 17.13
CA ILE A 748 4.78 12.52 17.68
C ILE A 748 4.35 13.99 17.54
N ALA A 749 4.24 14.64 18.68
CA ALA A 749 3.85 16.02 18.84
C ALA A 749 5.05 16.96 18.88
N SER A 750 6.13 16.53 19.53
CA SER A 750 7.44 17.21 19.54
C SER A 750 8.55 16.17 19.44
N LYS A 751 9.58 16.49 18.65
CA LYS A 751 10.83 15.73 18.57
C LYS A 751 11.87 16.37 19.50
N PRO A 752 12.88 15.62 19.96
CA PRO A 752 13.99 16.18 20.71
C PRO A 752 14.67 17.33 19.98
N ASP A 753 15.21 18.27 20.74
CA ASP A 753 16.06 19.32 20.20
C ASP A 753 17.26 18.69 19.45
N PRO A 754 17.47 19.01 18.16
CA PRO A 754 18.63 18.50 17.44
C PRO A 754 19.98 19.02 17.96
N GLU A 755 19.99 20.10 18.76
CA GLU A 755 21.22 20.64 19.38
C GLU A 755 21.55 19.98 20.73
N GLU A 756 20.63 19.22 21.31
CA GLU A 756 20.87 18.44 22.53
C GLU A 756 21.53 17.09 22.17
N GLU A 757 22.76 16.88 22.63
CA GLU A 757 23.53 15.67 22.34
C GLU A 757 23.33 14.57 23.39
N ASP A 758 22.84 14.91 24.60
CA ASP A 758 22.64 13.95 25.68
C ASP A 758 21.25 13.27 25.55
N PRO A 759 21.19 11.94 25.32
CA PRO A 759 19.94 11.19 25.24
C PRO A 759 19.05 11.29 26.49
N GLU A 760 19.59 11.69 27.64
CA GLU A 760 18.83 11.92 28.88
C GLU A 760 18.01 13.20 28.84
N PHE A 761 18.43 14.21 28.07
CA PHE A 761 17.70 15.48 27.90
C PHE A 761 16.91 15.57 26.58
N ARG A 762 17.09 14.58 25.69
CA ARG A 762 16.33 14.46 24.43
C ARG A 762 14.92 13.92 24.68
N GLU A 763 13.94 14.81 24.86
CA GLU A 763 12.54 14.44 25.11
C GLU A 763 11.68 14.33 23.83
N TYR A 764 10.90 13.25 23.75
CA TYR A 764 9.79 13.11 22.82
C TYR A 764 8.49 13.51 23.50
N GLY A 765 7.65 14.26 22.78
CA GLY A 765 6.24 14.45 23.14
C GLY A 765 5.35 13.66 22.20
N PHE A 766 4.42 12.88 22.75
CA PHE A 766 3.52 12.00 22.01
C PHE A 766 2.06 12.30 22.37
N ASP A 767 1.27 12.74 21.39
CA ASP A 767 -0.16 12.98 21.56
C ASP A 767 -0.91 11.66 21.40
N VAL A 768 -1.53 11.19 22.47
CA VAL A 768 -2.31 9.95 22.50
C VAL A 768 -3.62 10.13 21.74
N TRP A 769 -4.00 9.15 20.91
CA TRP A 769 -5.25 9.20 20.11
C TRP A 769 -6.29 8.17 20.54
N GLU A 770 -5.93 7.29 21.47
CA GLU A 770 -6.78 6.25 22.01
C GLU A 770 -7.09 6.45 23.49
N THR A 771 -7.98 5.61 24.02
CA THR A 771 -8.20 5.50 25.46
C THR A 771 -7.35 4.36 25.98
N ALA A 772 -6.55 4.63 27.01
CA ALA A 772 -5.57 3.68 27.53
C ALA A 772 -5.58 3.69 29.06
N ASP A 773 -5.56 2.50 29.66
CA ASP A 773 -5.48 2.31 31.10
C ASP A 773 -4.07 1.84 31.49
N PHE A 774 -3.47 2.53 32.45
CA PHE A 774 -2.23 2.11 33.11
C PHE A 774 -2.57 1.47 34.45
N GLY A 775 -2.44 0.14 34.53
CA GLY A 775 -2.82 -0.65 35.69
C GLY A 775 -4.22 -1.27 35.57
N THR A 776 -4.66 -1.96 36.63
CA THR A 776 -5.93 -2.70 36.62
C THR A 776 -6.87 -2.26 37.75
N GLY A 777 -8.18 -2.42 37.52
CA GLY A 777 -9.21 -2.06 38.49
C GLY A 777 -9.36 -0.55 38.70
N ASP A 778 -9.94 -0.16 39.84
CA ASP A 778 -10.30 1.23 40.15
C ASP A 778 -9.09 2.16 40.38
N ALA A 779 -7.88 1.60 40.51
CA ALA A 779 -6.63 2.36 40.65
C ALA A 779 -5.95 2.66 39.31
N ALA A 780 -6.52 2.21 38.18
CA ALA A 780 -5.92 2.42 36.87
C ALA A 780 -5.90 3.91 36.49
N LYS A 781 -4.73 4.39 36.04
CA LYS A 781 -4.60 5.75 35.50
C LYS A 781 -5.06 5.75 34.04
N ARG A 782 -6.20 6.38 33.76
CA ARG A 782 -6.78 6.45 32.42
C ARG A 782 -6.28 7.65 31.64
N LEU A 783 -5.73 7.42 30.46
CA LEU A 783 -5.45 8.46 29.47
C LEU A 783 -6.58 8.55 28.45
N LEU A 784 -6.99 9.78 28.13
CA LEU A 784 -7.96 10.06 27.08
C LEU A 784 -7.23 10.64 25.85
N PRO A 785 -7.83 10.55 24.64
CA PRO A 785 -7.23 11.13 23.45
C PRO A 785 -6.98 12.64 23.60
N GLY A 786 -5.86 13.11 23.07
CA GLY A 786 -5.36 14.48 23.20
C GLY A 786 -4.50 14.71 24.44
N HIS A 787 -4.37 13.73 25.34
CA HIS A 787 -3.35 13.77 26.40
C HIS A 787 -1.95 13.62 25.79
N ARG A 788 -0.99 14.43 26.25
CA ARG A 788 0.40 14.35 25.82
C ARG A 788 1.21 13.57 26.85
N VAL A 789 1.90 12.54 26.37
CA VAL A 789 2.90 11.82 27.16
C VAL A 789 4.28 12.25 26.71
N SER A 790 5.16 12.56 27.66
CA SER A 790 6.56 12.87 27.39
C SER A 790 7.45 11.78 27.96
N PHE A 791 8.50 11.41 27.21
CA PHE A 791 9.54 10.48 27.66
C PHE A 791 10.86 10.81 26.97
N THR A 792 11.97 10.49 27.62
CA THR A 792 13.31 10.70 27.07
C THR A 792 13.65 9.64 26.01
N GLU A 793 14.53 9.96 25.06
CA GLU A 793 14.94 9.03 24.01
C GLU A 793 15.50 7.72 24.59
N LYS A 794 16.18 7.78 25.74
CA LYS A 794 16.67 6.61 26.47
C LYS A 794 15.55 5.64 26.91
N MET A 795 14.34 6.14 27.11
CA MET A 795 13.17 5.34 27.49
C MET A 795 12.43 4.75 26.30
N LEU A 796 12.72 5.19 25.07
CA LEU A 796 12.12 4.64 23.87
C LEU A 796 12.58 3.19 23.68
N VAL A 797 11.63 2.26 23.64
CA VAL A 797 11.90 0.84 23.35
C VAL A 797 11.78 0.59 21.85
N ASP A 798 10.69 1.05 21.25
CA ASP A 798 10.39 0.87 19.85
C ASP A 798 9.42 1.97 19.37
N TYR A 799 9.55 2.37 18.11
CA TYR A 799 8.58 3.23 17.43
C TYR A 799 8.17 2.56 16.13
N GLN A 800 6.91 2.18 16.05
CA GLN A 800 6.32 1.61 14.85
C GLN A 800 5.59 2.74 14.11
N PRO A 801 6.04 3.09 12.89
CA PRO A 801 5.35 4.10 12.08
C PRO A 801 3.89 3.72 11.84
N GLY A 802 3.08 4.75 11.57
CA GLY A 802 1.69 4.54 11.19
C GLY A 802 1.59 3.73 9.91
N ARG A 803 0.50 2.99 9.78
CA ARG A 803 0.19 2.31 8.53
C ARG A 803 -0.24 3.36 7.50
N GLY A 804 0.69 3.71 6.61
CA GLY A 804 0.51 4.75 5.60
C GLY A 804 0.66 6.16 6.16
N GLY A 805 0.55 7.15 5.27
CA GLY A 805 0.68 8.57 5.59
C GLY A 805 2.08 9.13 5.47
N ASP A 806 3.04 8.40 4.90
CA ASP A 806 4.42 8.87 4.70
C ASP A 806 4.48 10.26 4.04
N PHE A 807 3.64 10.50 3.02
CA PHE A 807 3.53 11.82 2.40
C PHE A 807 2.92 12.86 3.34
N ALA A 808 1.92 12.51 4.15
CA ALA A 808 1.33 13.44 5.09
C ALA A 808 2.32 13.85 6.18
N GLU A 809 3.10 12.90 6.73
CA GLU A 809 4.13 13.21 7.71
C GLU A 809 5.23 14.10 7.11
N TRP A 810 5.70 13.78 5.90
CA TRP A 810 6.67 14.62 5.20
C TRP A 810 6.12 16.02 4.91
N LEU A 811 4.86 16.11 4.45
CA LEU A 811 4.22 17.38 4.13
C LEU A 811 4.00 18.24 5.38
N VAL A 812 3.73 17.63 6.54
CA VAL A 812 3.66 18.35 7.82
C VAL A 812 4.98 19.06 8.11
N GLU A 813 6.12 18.37 7.97
CA GLU A 813 7.44 18.96 8.19
C GLU A 813 7.75 20.09 7.18
N ASP A 814 7.34 19.93 5.92
CA ASP A 814 7.47 20.97 4.90
C ASP A 814 6.60 22.20 5.22
N LEU A 815 5.32 22.00 5.54
CA LEU A 815 4.38 23.07 5.85
C LEU A 815 4.71 23.80 7.16
N MET A 816 5.34 23.13 8.12
CA MET A 816 5.91 23.79 9.32
C MET A 816 6.94 24.85 8.93
N LYS A 817 7.80 24.54 7.95
CA LYS A 817 8.85 25.45 7.47
C LYS A 817 8.30 26.53 6.53
N THR A 818 7.31 26.19 5.71
CA THR A 818 6.91 27.05 4.57
C THR A 818 5.62 27.85 4.77
N LYS A 819 4.67 27.39 5.60
CA LYS A 819 3.33 28.03 5.72
C LYS A 819 2.81 28.27 7.13
N THR A 820 3.21 27.46 8.10
CA THR A 820 2.53 27.42 9.41
C THR A 820 3.38 27.95 10.57
N GLY A 821 4.55 28.54 10.26
CA GLY A 821 5.40 29.18 11.27
C GLY A 821 5.86 28.24 12.39
N GLY A 822 6.16 26.99 12.04
CA GLY A 822 6.53 25.95 13.01
C GLY A 822 5.36 25.28 13.74
N ASN A 823 4.11 25.66 13.48
CA ASN A 823 2.96 25.05 14.17
C ASN A 823 2.55 23.70 13.54
N ARG A 824 2.95 22.61 14.20
CA ARG A 824 2.66 21.23 13.76
C ARG A 824 1.16 20.92 13.65
N SER A 825 0.33 21.45 14.55
CA SER A 825 -1.12 21.22 14.52
C SER A 825 -1.78 21.87 13.31
N LEU A 826 -1.38 23.10 12.95
CA LEU A 826 -1.84 23.75 11.73
C LEU A 826 -1.34 23.02 10.48
N ALA A 827 -0.10 22.52 10.49
CA ALA A 827 0.45 21.74 9.39
C ALA A 827 -0.33 20.42 9.17
N TRP A 828 -0.71 19.72 10.24
CA TRP A 828 -1.58 18.54 10.15
C TRP A 828 -2.98 18.88 9.61
N GLN A 829 -3.56 20.03 10.01
CA GLN A 829 -4.84 20.48 9.46
C GLN A 829 -4.78 20.80 7.97
N ALA A 830 -3.62 21.21 7.46
CA ALA A 830 -3.37 21.50 6.06
C ALA A 830 -2.99 20.24 5.23
N SER A 831 -2.58 19.16 5.87
CA SER A 831 -2.13 17.89 5.26
C SER A 831 -3.29 16.90 5.02
N PRO A 832 -3.08 15.79 4.27
CA PRO A 832 -4.08 14.73 4.16
C PRO A 832 -4.53 14.25 5.55
N PRO A 833 -5.83 14.04 5.78
CA PRO A 833 -6.30 13.61 7.09
C PRO A 833 -5.93 12.14 7.34
N PRO A 834 -5.57 11.76 8.58
CA PRO A 834 -5.67 10.39 9.03
C PRO A 834 -7.09 9.86 8.81
N LEU A 835 -7.20 8.65 8.29
CA LEU A 835 -8.45 7.91 8.10
C LEU A 835 -8.68 6.86 9.20
N TYR A 836 -7.97 7.00 10.32
CA TYR A 836 -8.24 6.25 11.53
C TYR A 836 -9.68 6.48 11.98
N GLN A 837 -10.44 5.40 12.16
CA GLN A 837 -11.85 5.41 12.52
C GLN A 837 -12.78 6.16 11.55
N GLU A 838 -12.44 6.20 10.25
CA GLU A 838 -13.25 6.90 9.26
C GLU A 838 -14.65 6.29 9.10
N GLY A 839 -14.79 4.97 9.28
CA GLY A 839 -16.06 4.24 9.18
C GLY A 839 -17.07 4.65 10.26
N PHE A 840 -16.59 5.01 11.45
CA PHE A 840 -17.43 5.61 12.49
C PHE A 840 -17.81 7.07 12.22
N LYS A 841 -16.97 7.79 11.47
CA LYS A 841 -17.15 9.22 11.24
C LYS A 841 -18.16 9.52 10.13
N VAL A 842 -18.06 8.81 9.02
CA VAL A 842 -18.88 9.09 7.83
C VAL A 842 -19.92 8.02 7.55
N GLN A 843 -21.00 8.44 6.88
CA GLN A 843 -22.02 7.53 6.36
C GLN A 843 -21.47 6.83 5.11
N THR A 844 -21.62 5.50 5.03
CA THR A 844 -21.11 4.70 3.91
C THR A 844 -21.65 5.14 2.54
N PRO A 845 -22.96 5.48 2.38
CA PRO A 845 -23.47 6.00 1.11
C PRO A 845 -22.81 7.30 0.65
N TRP A 846 -22.44 8.18 1.60
CA TRP A 846 -21.73 9.41 1.26
C TRP A 846 -20.28 9.14 0.86
N LEU A 847 -19.58 8.26 1.57
CA LEU A 847 -18.20 7.92 1.25
C LEU A 847 -18.10 7.28 -0.14
N TYR A 848 -19.05 6.40 -0.47
CA TYR A 848 -19.22 5.85 -1.82
C TYR A 848 -19.29 6.94 -2.90
N GLN A 849 -20.19 7.92 -2.74
CA GLN A 849 -20.34 9.03 -3.69
C GLN A 849 -19.09 9.91 -3.75
N PHE A 850 -18.48 10.18 -2.60
CA PHE A 850 -17.28 11.00 -2.49
C PHE A 850 -16.06 10.37 -3.17
N LEU A 851 -15.93 9.03 -3.13
CA LEU A 851 -14.87 8.31 -3.83
C LEU A 851 -15.02 8.37 -5.35
N LEU A 852 -16.25 8.43 -5.87
CA LEU A 852 -16.52 8.57 -7.31
C LEU A 852 -16.32 10.01 -7.80
N GLU A 853 -16.79 11.00 -7.02
CA GLU A 853 -16.71 12.43 -7.36
C GLU A 853 -16.26 13.24 -6.13
N PRO A 854 -14.94 13.31 -5.86
CA PRO A 854 -14.43 14.03 -4.71
C PRO A 854 -14.64 15.55 -4.86
N ALA A 855 -15.21 16.16 -3.83
CA ALA A 855 -15.39 17.61 -3.72
C ALA A 855 -14.49 18.22 -2.63
N GLN A 856 -14.28 19.54 -2.66
CA GLN A 856 -13.53 20.21 -1.60
C GLN A 856 -14.31 20.18 -0.27
N LEU A 857 -13.77 19.50 0.74
CA LEU A 857 -14.35 19.42 2.08
C LEU A 857 -13.69 20.36 3.09
N ARG A 858 -12.36 20.47 3.02
CA ARG A 858 -11.55 21.33 3.89
C ARG A 858 -10.99 22.48 3.06
N TYR A 859 -11.04 23.68 3.61
CA TYR A 859 -10.52 24.89 2.96
C TYR A 859 -9.08 25.20 3.38
N THR A 860 -8.62 24.62 4.49
CA THR A 860 -7.26 24.77 5.03
C THR A 860 -6.22 23.88 4.34
N THR A 861 -6.64 22.85 3.61
CA THR A 861 -5.72 21.87 3.03
C THR A 861 -5.11 22.37 1.73
N VAL A 862 -3.81 22.11 1.56
CA VAL A 862 -3.04 22.51 0.36
C VAL A 862 -3.29 21.60 -0.84
N LEU A 863 -3.96 20.46 -0.62
CA LEU A 863 -4.36 19.53 -1.68
C LEU A 863 -5.82 19.12 -1.56
N ARG A 864 -6.41 18.77 -2.68
CA ARG A 864 -7.73 18.15 -2.75
C ARG A 864 -7.58 16.67 -3.05
N MET A 865 -8.54 15.87 -2.59
CA MET A 865 -8.58 14.45 -2.92
C MET A 865 -8.72 14.30 -4.45
N PRO A 866 -7.78 13.62 -5.13
CA PRO A 866 -7.82 13.50 -6.56
C PRO A 866 -8.86 12.46 -6.99
N LYS A 867 -9.35 12.56 -8.23
CA LYS A 867 -10.36 11.62 -8.75
C LYS A 867 -9.68 10.40 -9.34
N PHE A 868 -9.86 9.25 -8.69
CA PHE A 868 -9.38 7.97 -9.20
C PHE A 868 -10.43 7.33 -10.12
N ASN A 869 -9.98 6.57 -11.12
CA ASN A 869 -10.88 5.77 -11.95
C ASN A 869 -11.29 4.48 -11.20
N MET A 870 -12.23 4.64 -10.27
CA MET A 870 -12.89 3.57 -9.54
C MET A 870 -14.21 3.20 -10.20
N SER A 871 -14.51 1.92 -10.29
CA SER A 871 -15.87 1.45 -10.57
C SER A 871 -16.79 1.64 -9.36
N GLU A 872 -18.10 1.64 -9.59
CA GLU A 872 -19.09 1.72 -8.50
C GLU A 872 -18.88 0.62 -7.45
N LYS A 873 -18.60 -0.61 -7.89
CA LYS A 873 -18.34 -1.73 -6.99
C LYS A 873 -17.10 -1.50 -6.13
N GLU A 874 -16.01 -0.99 -6.71
CA GLU A 874 -14.77 -0.69 -5.97
C GLU A 874 -15.00 0.42 -4.94
N ALA A 875 -15.68 1.50 -5.33
CA ALA A 875 -16.01 2.58 -4.40
C ALA A 875 -16.91 2.09 -3.25
N GLN A 876 -17.88 1.21 -3.52
CA GLN A 876 -18.74 0.62 -2.50
C GLN A 876 -17.96 -0.29 -1.56
N THR A 877 -17.14 -1.20 -2.08
CA THR A 877 -16.28 -2.07 -1.27
C THR A 877 -15.35 -1.26 -0.37
N LEU A 878 -14.74 -0.19 -0.88
CA LEU A 878 -13.85 0.67 -0.10
C LEU A 878 -14.61 1.47 0.97
N ALA A 879 -15.84 1.91 0.68
CA ALA A 879 -16.68 2.57 1.68
C ALA A 879 -17.11 1.60 2.81
N ASN A 880 -17.48 0.37 2.44
CA ASN A 880 -17.82 -0.69 3.40
C ASN A 880 -16.59 -1.11 4.22
N TYR A 881 -15.41 -1.13 3.62
CA TYR A 881 -14.15 -1.47 4.29
C TYR A 881 -13.93 -0.63 5.55
N PHE A 882 -14.06 0.71 5.45
CA PHE A 882 -13.84 1.57 6.62
C PHE A 882 -14.86 1.28 7.73
N ALA A 883 -16.12 1.04 7.37
CA ALA A 883 -17.15 0.66 8.35
C ALA A 883 -16.87 -0.73 8.97
N ALA A 884 -16.43 -1.70 8.18
CA ALA A 884 -16.12 -3.06 8.62
C ALA A 884 -14.90 -3.12 9.55
N VAL A 885 -13.83 -2.36 9.24
CA VAL A 885 -12.64 -2.25 10.09
C VAL A 885 -12.99 -1.66 11.45
N ASP A 886 -13.88 -0.68 11.46
CA ASP A 886 -14.31 -0.02 12.70
C ASP A 886 -15.42 -0.79 13.43
N GLY A 887 -16.07 -1.78 12.81
CA GLY A 887 -17.24 -2.45 13.39
C GLY A 887 -18.49 -1.56 13.44
N ALA A 888 -18.54 -0.54 12.56
CA ALA A 888 -19.70 0.32 12.39
C ALA A 888 -20.77 -0.38 11.54
N GLU A 889 -22.05 -0.03 11.70
CA GLU A 889 -23.13 -0.59 10.85
C GLU A 889 -22.97 -0.17 9.37
N PHE A 890 -23.25 -1.11 8.45
CA PHE A 890 -23.29 -0.92 6.99
C PHE A 890 -24.12 -2.06 6.34
N PRO A 891 -24.66 -1.89 5.12
CA PRO A 891 -24.64 -0.68 4.30
C PRO A 891 -25.62 0.40 4.79
N TYR A 892 -26.63 0.03 5.59
CA TYR A 892 -27.62 0.93 6.16
C TYR A 892 -27.25 1.28 7.61
N GLN A 893 -27.18 2.57 7.92
CA GLN A 893 -26.91 3.08 9.26
C GLN A 893 -28.17 3.68 9.86
N GLU A 894 -28.48 3.38 11.12
CA GLU A 894 -29.54 4.11 11.81
C GLU A 894 -29.09 5.57 12.04
N GLN A 895 -29.95 6.52 11.68
CA GLN A 895 -29.77 7.96 11.97
C GLN A 895 -30.98 8.42 12.79
N THR A 896 -31.11 7.89 14.01
CA THR A 896 -32.26 8.14 14.90
C THR A 896 -32.67 9.62 14.98
N PRO A 897 -31.75 10.62 15.01
CA PRO A 897 -32.14 12.02 15.00
C PRO A 897 -32.96 12.51 13.79
N LYS A 898 -32.98 11.77 12.67
CA LYS A 898 -33.79 12.10 11.49
C LYS A 898 -35.21 11.55 11.55
N ASN A 899 -35.43 10.55 12.40
CA ASN A 899 -36.71 9.88 12.57
C ASN A 899 -37.76 10.86 13.12
N VAL A 900 -38.98 10.81 12.57
CA VAL A 900 -40.06 11.75 12.92
C VAL A 900 -40.61 11.48 14.32
N GLU A 901 -40.74 10.21 14.70
CA GLU A 901 -41.17 9.80 16.04
C GLU A 901 -40.19 10.27 17.13
N TYR A 902 -38.87 10.19 16.87
CA TYR A 902 -37.84 10.72 17.76
C TYR A 902 -38.01 12.23 17.99
N LEU A 903 -38.20 13.00 16.92
CA LEU A 903 -38.35 14.45 17.00
C LEU A 903 -39.66 14.84 17.71
N ALA A 904 -40.76 14.14 17.42
CA ALA A 904 -42.04 14.36 18.08
C ALA A 904 -41.96 14.05 19.58
N ALA A 905 -41.25 12.98 19.96
CA ALA A 905 -41.03 12.64 21.36
C ALA A 905 -40.20 13.72 22.09
N ARG A 906 -39.14 14.23 21.44
CA ARG A 906 -38.33 15.33 21.99
C ARG A 906 -39.11 16.63 22.15
N GLU A 907 -39.94 16.97 21.16
CA GLU A 907 -40.79 18.15 21.24
C GLU A 907 -41.81 18.03 22.38
N ALA A 908 -42.46 16.88 22.54
CA ALA A 908 -43.40 16.63 23.62
C ALA A 908 -42.72 16.69 25.01
N GLU A 909 -41.51 16.13 25.14
CA GLU A 909 -40.70 16.18 26.36
C GLU A 909 -40.38 17.62 26.77
N LEU A 910 -39.86 18.43 25.84
CA LEU A 910 -39.46 19.81 26.11
C LEU A 910 -40.67 20.73 26.34
N ALA A 911 -41.78 20.51 25.62
CA ALA A 911 -43.03 21.22 25.87
C ALA A 911 -43.59 20.90 27.26
N HIS A 912 -43.56 19.63 27.67
CA HIS A 912 -43.97 19.22 29.02
C HIS A 912 -43.10 19.84 30.11
N ALA A 913 -41.79 19.97 29.85
CA ALA A 913 -40.85 20.64 30.75
C ALA A 913 -40.99 22.18 30.77
N GLY A 914 -41.87 22.77 29.95
CA GLY A 914 -42.03 24.23 29.84
C GLY A 914 -40.84 24.93 29.18
N LEU A 915 -40.02 24.20 28.42
CA LEU A 915 -38.82 24.69 27.74
C LEU A 915 -39.07 25.10 26.28
N LEU A 916 -40.28 24.85 25.76
CA LEU A 916 -40.77 25.38 24.48
C LEU A 916 -41.97 26.29 24.75
N LYS A 917 -41.98 27.49 24.18
CA LYS A 917 -43.13 28.42 24.24
C LYS A 917 -44.20 28.06 23.22
N ASP A 918 -45.40 28.61 23.39
CA ASP A 918 -46.50 28.41 22.45
C ASP A 918 -46.09 28.79 21.01
N GLY A 919 -46.12 27.80 20.11
CA GLY A 919 -45.73 27.96 18.70
C GLY A 919 -44.25 27.74 18.38
N GLU A 920 -43.40 27.45 19.39
CA GLU A 920 -42.02 27.00 19.18
C GLU A 920 -41.97 25.49 18.93
N THR A 921 -41.06 25.06 18.05
CA THR A 921 -40.80 23.64 17.75
C THR A 921 -39.40 23.26 18.21
N TYR A 922 -39.17 21.99 18.54
CA TYR A 922 -37.85 21.52 18.96
C TYR A 922 -36.79 21.79 17.90
N LEU A 923 -37.08 21.48 16.63
CA LEU A 923 -36.17 21.75 15.51
C LEU A 923 -35.96 23.27 15.30
N GLY A 924 -36.99 24.09 15.52
CA GLY A 924 -36.87 25.55 15.45
C GLY A 924 -35.88 26.11 16.48
N GLU A 925 -35.99 25.71 17.74
CA GLU A 925 -35.03 26.10 18.79
C GLU A 925 -33.63 25.53 18.51
N SER A 926 -33.56 24.29 18.03
CA SER A 926 -32.30 23.66 17.62
C SER A 926 -31.58 24.44 16.52
N TRP A 927 -32.32 24.97 15.54
CA TRP A 927 -31.77 25.84 14.50
C TRP A 927 -31.25 27.16 15.08
N LYS A 928 -31.94 27.76 16.06
CA LYS A 928 -31.46 28.99 16.72
C LYS A 928 -30.14 28.74 17.45
N THR A 929 -30.00 27.62 18.16
CA THR A 929 -28.75 27.21 18.82
C THR A 929 -27.61 27.06 17.80
N LEU A 930 -27.84 26.36 16.69
CA LEU A 930 -26.84 26.13 15.65
C LEU A 930 -26.48 27.41 14.85
N ASN A 931 -27.47 28.22 14.50
CA ASN A 931 -27.32 29.43 13.67
C ASN A 931 -26.94 30.67 14.49
N GLY A 932 -26.64 30.50 15.78
CA GLY A 932 -26.05 31.50 16.66
C GLY A 932 -24.61 31.88 16.25
N PRO A 933 -24.01 32.89 16.91
CA PRO A 933 -22.71 33.46 16.53
C PRO A 933 -21.51 32.53 16.73
N LEU A 934 -21.66 31.32 17.26
CA LEU A 934 -20.55 30.40 17.52
C LEU A 934 -20.08 29.71 16.23
N CYS A 935 -20.99 29.05 15.51
CA CYS A 935 -20.63 28.20 14.37
C CYS A 935 -20.32 29.03 13.12
N VAL A 936 -21.09 30.10 12.87
CA VAL A 936 -20.98 30.92 11.65
C VAL A 936 -19.74 31.83 11.59
N LYS A 937 -18.97 31.91 12.68
CA LYS A 937 -17.67 32.60 12.69
C LYS A 937 -16.64 31.90 11.80
N CYS A 938 -16.67 30.57 11.78
CA CYS A 938 -15.70 29.76 11.04
C CYS A 938 -16.35 28.98 9.89
N HIS A 939 -17.64 28.65 10.00
CA HIS A 939 -18.34 27.80 9.03
C HIS A 939 -19.31 28.57 8.15
N SER A 940 -19.44 28.12 6.90
CA SER A 940 -20.59 28.50 6.07
C SER A 940 -21.82 27.67 6.46
N LEU A 941 -22.96 28.32 6.67
CA LEU A 941 -24.22 27.70 7.10
C LEU A 941 -25.42 28.57 6.71
N GLY A 942 -26.52 27.98 6.22
CA GLY A 942 -27.79 28.71 6.02
C GLY A 942 -27.66 29.92 5.10
N SER A 943 -26.98 29.75 3.96
CA SER A 943 -26.64 30.81 2.98
C SER A 943 -25.66 31.89 3.48
N ARG A 944 -25.21 31.86 4.74
CA ARG A 944 -24.11 32.69 5.23
C ARG A 944 -22.79 32.09 4.74
N LYS A 945 -22.05 32.86 3.95
CA LYS A 945 -20.67 32.51 3.59
C LYS A 945 -19.74 32.95 4.70
N PHE A 946 -18.76 32.11 5.00
CA PHE A 946 -17.62 32.51 5.82
C PHE A 946 -16.93 33.74 5.20
N LYS A 947 -16.52 34.69 6.04
CA LYS A 947 -15.80 35.89 5.63
C LYS A 947 -14.45 35.90 6.34
N VAL A 948 -13.39 35.88 5.55
CA VAL A 948 -12.03 36.09 6.04
C VAL A 948 -11.86 37.59 6.32
N SER A 949 -11.53 37.93 7.55
CA SER A 949 -11.12 39.29 7.94
C SER A 949 -9.59 39.41 8.05
N ASP A 950 -8.93 38.37 8.55
CA ASP A 950 -7.47 38.20 8.57
C ASP A 950 -7.13 36.78 8.05
N PRO A 951 -6.60 36.64 6.82
CA PRO A 951 -6.28 35.33 6.23
C PRO A 951 -5.27 34.50 7.01
N VAL A 952 -4.48 35.11 7.90
CA VAL A 952 -3.48 34.42 8.71
C VAL A 952 -4.10 33.85 10.00
N LYS A 953 -5.16 34.49 10.51
CA LYS A 953 -5.79 34.12 11.80
C LYS A 953 -7.14 33.42 11.64
N ASP A 954 -7.88 33.71 10.58
CA ASP A 954 -9.24 33.23 10.40
C ASP A 954 -9.25 31.87 9.71
N ILE A 955 -9.37 30.81 10.52
CA ILE A 955 -9.44 29.43 10.03
C ILE A 955 -10.85 29.12 9.52
N GLN A 956 -10.97 28.82 8.23
CA GLN A 956 -12.23 28.42 7.61
C GLN A 956 -12.56 26.95 7.91
N GLY A 957 -13.66 26.72 8.62
CA GLY A 957 -14.24 25.40 8.84
C GLY A 957 -14.97 24.84 7.61
N PRO A 958 -15.24 23.53 7.55
CA PRO A 958 -16.04 22.91 6.50
C PRO A 958 -17.44 23.52 6.36
N ASN A 959 -18.05 23.41 5.18
CA ASN A 959 -19.45 23.80 4.99
C ASN A 959 -20.37 22.87 5.82
N LEU A 960 -21.21 23.44 6.68
CA LEU A 960 -22.06 22.65 7.58
C LEU A 960 -23.35 22.14 6.90
N ASN A 961 -23.72 22.68 5.74
CA ASN A 961 -24.93 22.26 5.01
C ASN A 961 -24.89 20.79 4.57
N VAL A 962 -23.70 20.19 4.47
CA VAL A 962 -23.52 18.80 4.00
C VAL A 962 -23.50 17.77 5.15
N VAL A 963 -23.53 18.22 6.41
CA VAL A 963 -23.36 17.33 7.58
C VAL A 963 -24.41 16.22 7.60
N GLN A 964 -25.68 16.54 7.35
CA GLN A 964 -26.79 15.57 7.33
C GLN A 964 -26.53 14.34 6.46
N ASN A 965 -25.80 14.49 5.35
CA ASN A 965 -25.55 13.40 4.40
C ASN A 965 -24.19 12.76 4.65
N ARG A 966 -23.25 13.49 5.28
CA ARG A 966 -21.86 13.07 5.42
C ARG A 966 -21.57 12.32 6.71
N LEU A 967 -21.97 12.87 7.85
CA LEU A 967 -21.46 12.43 9.16
C LEU A 967 -22.48 11.55 9.88
N ARG A 968 -22.00 10.59 10.68
CA ARG A 968 -22.88 9.77 11.54
C ARG A 968 -23.30 10.57 12.78
N ALA A 969 -24.54 10.39 13.21
CA ALA A 969 -25.12 11.11 14.35
C ALA A 969 -24.28 11.05 15.63
N ASP A 970 -23.80 9.86 15.98
CA ASP A 970 -23.01 9.67 17.20
C ASP A 970 -21.66 10.39 17.11
N TRP A 971 -20.99 10.30 15.96
CA TRP A 971 -19.75 11.04 15.74
C TRP A 971 -19.95 12.55 15.86
N VAL A 972 -21.03 13.10 15.28
CA VAL A 972 -21.34 14.55 15.39
C VAL A 972 -21.56 14.93 16.85
N LYS A 973 -22.25 14.11 17.63
CA LYS A 973 -22.48 14.38 19.06
C LYS A 973 -21.16 14.42 19.84
N LEU A 974 -20.31 13.40 19.68
CA LEU A 974 -19.03 13.33 20.39
C LEU A 974 -18.09 14.47 19.97
N TRP A 975 -18.08 14.82 18.68
CA TRP A 975 -17.33 15.96 18.16
C TRP A 975 -17.77 17.28 18.82
N LEU A 976 -19.07 17.50 19.01
CA LEU A 976 -19.61 18.69 19.67
C LEU A 976 -19.34 18.70 21.18
N TYR A 977 -19.27 17.53 21.83
CA TYR A 977 -18.89 17.43 23.24
C TYR A 977 -17.44 17.85 23.49
N LYS A 978 -16.49 17.35 22.68
CA LYS A 978 -15.07 17.70 22.78
C LYS A 978 -14.31 17.34 21.50
N PRO A 979 -14.05 18.30 20.60
CA PRO A 979 -13.37 18.04 19.32
C PRO A 979 -11.99 17.38 19.47
N THR A 980 -11.23 17.75 20.49
CA THR A 980 -9.87 17.25 20.74
C THR A 980 -9.81 15.77 21.15
N TRP A 981 -10.92 15.19 21.63
CA TRP A 981 -11.02 13.74 21.86
C TRP A 981 -11.08 12.93 20.57
N ILE A 982 -11.44 13.55 19.45
CA ILE A 982 -11.49 12.89 18.13
C ILE A 982 -10.26 13.25 17.30
N THR A 983 -9.90 14.53 17.27
CA THR A 983 -8.77 15.05 16.49
C THR A 983 -7.99 16.05 17.35
N PRO A 984 -6.95 15.61 18.07
CA PRO A 984 -6.16 16.44 18.99
C PRO A 984 -5.61 17.74 18.40
N TYR A 985 -5.25 17.75 17.11
CA TYR A 985 -4.70 18.93 16.44
C TYR A 985 -5.76 19.91 15.89
N THR A 986 -7.06 19.72 16.17
CA THR A 986 -8.13 20.56 15.61
C THR A 986 -8.09 21.99 16.14
N SER A 987 -8.39 22.97 15.27
CA SER A 987 -8.62 24.36 15.68
C SER A 987 -10.06 24.64 16.15
N MET A 988 -10.95 23.65 16.14
CA MET A 988 -12.32 23.85 16.60
C MET A 988 -12.36 23.98 18.13
N PRO A 989 -12.91 25.09 18.68
CA PRO A 989 -13.02 25.27 20.13
C PRO A 989 -14.13 24.39 20.73
N LEU A 990 -14.07 24.20 22.06
CA LEU A 990 -15.16 23.64 22.84
C LEU A 990 -16.32 24.65 22.90
N ASN A 991 -17.32 24.46 22.04
CA ASN A 991 -18.40 25.45 21.87
C ASN A 991 -19.43 25.44 22.99
N PHE A 992 -19.70 24.28 23.59
CA PHE A 992 -20.71 24.10 24.63
C PHE A 992 -20.09 23.51 25.91
N PRO A 993 -19.23 24.26 26.62
CA PRO A 993 -18.61 23.74 27.84
C PRO A 993 -19.65 23.57 28.97
N LYS A 994 -19.59 22.47 29.71
CA LYS A 994 -20.56 22.09 30.77
C LYS A 994 -20.74 23.18 31.84
N ASN A 995 -19.69 23.92 32.16
CA ASN A 995 -19.72 24.98 33.17
C ASN A 995 -20.27 26.33 32.67
N ASN A 996 -20.69 26.45 31.41
CA ASN A 996 -21.22 27.70 30.86
C ASN A 996 -22.73 27.65 30.64
N THR A 997 -23.50 27.68 31.73
CA THR A 997 -24.97 27.64 31.72
C THR A 997 -25.63 28.98 31.34
N THR A 998 -24.84 30.01 31.06
CA THR A 998 -25.34 31.34 30.64
C THR A 998 -25.26 31.54 29.13
N GLN A 999 -24.67 30.58 28.40
CA GLN A 999 -24.66 30.57 26.94
C GLN A 999 -26.07 30.24 26.44
N PHE A 1000 -26.66 31.11 25.61
CA PHE A 1000 -28.04 30.96 25.12
C PHE A 1000 -29.08 30.71 26.24
N PRO A 1001 -29.24 31.64 27.20
CA PRO A 1001 -30.06 31.42 28.40
C PRO A 1001 -31.55 31.21 28.08
N ASP A 1002 -32.01 31.76 26.96
CA ASP A 1002 -33.39 31.65 26.49
C ASP A 1002 -33.68 30.39 25.67
N LEU A 1003 -32.65 29.60 25.31
CA LEU A 1003 -32.79 28.39 24.49
C LEU A 1003 -32.59 27.14 25.34
N LEU A 1004 -33.58 26.26 25.36
CA LEU A 1004 -33.49 24.93 25.99
C LEU A 1004 -33.03 24.99 27.46
N GLY A 1005 -33.47 26.02 28.19
CA GLY A 1005 -33.14 26.22 29.61
C GLY A 1005 -31.68 26.59 29.89
N GLY A 1006 -30.89 26.95 28.87
CA GLY A 1006 -29.47 27.24 29.01
C GLY A 1006 -28.61 26.01 29.31
N ASP A 1007 -29.14 24.79 29.11
CA ASP A 1007 -28.43 23.54 29.37
C ASP A 1007 -27.43 23.21 28.25
N PRO A 1008 -26.10 23.18 28.54
CA PRO A 1008 -25.10 22.85 27.53
C PRO A 1008 -25.24 21.46 26.91
N ASP A 1009 -25.74 20.44 27.64
CA ASP A 1009 -25.94 19.09 27.07
C ASP A 1009 -27.11 19.08 26.08
N ALA A 1010 -28.19 19.79 26.41
CA ALA A 1010 -29.30 20.04 25.50
C ALA A 1010 -28.83 20.80 24.25
N HIS A 1011 -27.95 21.80 24.37
CA HIS A 1011 -27.41 22.53 23.21
C HIS A 1011 -26.57 21.66 22.28
N VAL A 1012 -25.75 20.74 22.83
CA VAL A 1012 -25.02 19.74 22.03
C VAL A 1012 -25.98 18.87 21.25
N THR A 1013 -27.01 18.33 21.92
CA THR A 1013 -28.01 17.44 21.32
C THR A 1013 -28.83 18.16 20.24
N ALA A 1014 -29.29 19.38 20.53
CA ALA A 1014 -30.05 20.20 19.60
C ALA A 1014 -29.21 20.61 18.38
N SER A 1015 -27.96 21.01 18.58
CA SER A 1015 -27.06 21.36 17.46
C SER A 1015 -26.79 20.17 16.54
N ARG A 1016 -26.61 18.97 17.10
CA ARG A 1016 -26.52 17.72 16.31
C ARG A 1016 -27.80 17.49 15.51
N ASP A 1017 -28.96 17.59 16.15
CA ASP A 1017 -30.25 17.28 15.51
C ASP A 1017 -30.57 18.28 14.40
N ALA A 1018 -30.25 19.56 14.59
CA ALA A 1018 -30.36 20.58 13.54
C ALA A 1018 -29.42 20.31 12.36
N LEU A 1019 -28.15 19.94 12.61
CA LEU A 1019 -27.20 19.58 11.56
C LEU A 1019 -27.64 18.37 10.73
N LEU A 1020 -28.29 17.39 11.37
CA LEU A 1020 -28.77 16.16 10.71
C LEU A 1020 -30.11 16.35 9.99
N ASN A 1021 -30.89 17.38 10.34
CA ASN A 1021 -32.18 17.70 9.73
C ASN A 1021 -32.13 19.00 8.90
N TYR A 1022 -30.95 19.37 8.38
CA TYR A 1022 -30.74 20.64 7.69
C TYR A 1022 -31.73 20.86 6.52
N THR A 1023 -31.96 19.86 5.65
CA THR A 1023 -32.93 20.02 4.55
C THR A 1023 -34.34 20.28 5.05
N ARG A 1024 -34.81 19.50 6.04
CA ARG A 1024 -36.15 19.68 6.65
C ARG A 1024 -36.29 21.09 7.23
N LEU A 1025 -35.28 21.55 7.96
CA LEU A 1025 -35.24 22.92 8.48
C LEU A 1025 -35.32 23.96 7.36
N MET A 1026 -34.52 23.83 6.29
CA MET A 1026 -34.57 24.82 5.21
C MET A 1026 -35.92 24.85 4.47
N GLU A 1027 -36.63 23.72 4.40
CA GLU A 1027 -38.00 23.64 3.87
C GLU A 1027 -39.01 24.31 4.79
N ASP A 1028 -38.91 24.08 6.11
CA ASP A 1028 -39.89 24.57 7.10
C ASP A 1028 -39.74 26.06 7.44
N ILE A 1029 -38.50 26.55 7.62
CA ILE A 1029 -38.22 27.91 8.13
C ILE A 1029 -37.52 28.83 7.11
N GLY A 1030 -37.15 28.33 5.93
CA GLY A 1030 -36.37 29.06 4.93
C GLY A 1030 -34.95 29.44 5.39
N PRO A 1031 -34.16 30.17 4.57
CA PRO A 1031 -32.81 30.64 4.94
C PRO A 1031 -32.90 31.85 5.89
N THR A 1032 -33.53 31.68 7.05
CA THR A 1032 -33.74 32.75 8.02
C THR A 1032 -32.51 32.93 8.92
N THR A 1033 -32.07 34.18 9.06
CA THR A 1033 -30.97 34.57 9.94
C THR A 1033 -31.48 34.74 11.36
N TYR A 1034 -31.04 33.90 12.30
CA TYR A 1034 -31.24 34.19 13.71
C TYR A 1034 -30.44 35.45 14.09
N ALA A 1035 -31.14 36.45 14.64
CA ALA A 1035 -30.56 37.63 15.26
C ALA A 1035 -30.80 37.50 16.77
N PRO A 1036 -29.74 37.30 17.57
CA PRO A 1036 -29.90 37.22 19.02
C PRO A 1036 -30.45 38.55 19.58
N PRO A 1037 -31.19 38.54 20.70
CA PRO A 1037 -31.58 39.77 21.38
C PRO A 1037 -30.33 40.59 21.74
N GLY A 1038 -30.35 41.89 21.42
CA GLY A 1038 -29.24 42.78 21.77
C GLY A 1038 -29.02 42.82 23.27
N ALA A 1039 -27.76 42.80 23.71
CA ALA A 1039 -27.40 43.02 25.11
C ALA A 1039 -28.08 44.31 25.59
N ALA A 1040 -28.76 44.24 26.74
CA ALA A 1040 -29.50 45.37 27.29
C ALA A 1040 -28.59 46.60 27.39
N VAL A 1041 -28.95 47.64 26.65
CA VAL A 1041 -28.36 48.97 26.78
C VAL A 1041 -28.76 49.49 28.17
N PRO A 1042 -27.82 49.94 29.02
CA PRO A 1042 -28.19 50.61 30.27
C PRO A 1042 -28.96 51.89 29.93
N ALA A 1043 -30.10 52.08 30.60
CA ALA A 1043 -30.92 53.27 30.45
C ALA A 1043 -30.13 54.55 30.79
N ASP A 1044 -30.51 55.61 30.07
CA ASP A 1044 -29.84 56.91 29.94
C ASP A 1044 -29.23 57.53 31.20
N GLY A 1045 -28.08 58.18 31.00
CA GLY A 1045 -27.84 59.49 31.60
C GLY A 1045 -26.94 59.56 32.83
N ALA A 1046 -25.67 59.17 32.70
CA ALA A 1046 -24.58 59.78 33.47
C ALA A 1046 -23.24 59.57 32.75
N ALA A 1047 -22.59 60.66 32.36
CA ALA A 1047 -21.23 60.62 31.83
C ALA A 1047 -20.23 60.32 32.98
N PRO A 1048 -19.31 59.35 32.84
CA PRO A 1048 -18.10 59.29 33.65
C PRO A 1048 -16.90 59.85 32.88
N PRO A 1049 -15.83 60.23 33.59
CA PRO A 1049 -14.83 61.18 33.13
C PRO A 1049 -13.80 60.55 32.17
N ALA A 1050 -13.19 61.41 31.37
CA ALA A 1050 -11.95 61.09 30.68
C ALA A 1050 -10.84 60.84 31.71
N GLY A 1051 -10.14 59.72 31.55
CA GLY A 1051 -8.87 59.43 32.23
C GLY A 1051 -8.95 58.35 33.31
N ALA A 1052 -8.74 57.10 32.90
CA ALA A 1052 -8.04 56.08 33.68
C ALA A 1052 -7.72 54.90 32.76
N GLU A 1053 -6.43 54.61 32.58
CA GLU A 1053 -5.94 53.34 32.04
C GLU A 1053 -6.43 52.17 32.91
N PRO A 1054 -6.85 51.03 32.32
CA PRO A 1054 -6.94 49.78 33.06
C PRO A 1054 -5.64 48.98 32.87
N ALA A 1055 -5.12 48.55 34.01
CA ALA A 1055 -3.94 47.75 34.19
C ALA A 1055 -3.97 46.44 33.39
N ALA A 1056 -2.77 46.05 32.94
CA ALA A 1056 -2.44 44.72 32.49
C ALA A 1056 -2.51 43.74 33.67
N ASP A 1057 -3.29 42.67 33.52
CA ASP A 1057 -2.94 41.35 34.02
C ASP A 1057 -3.84 40.29 33.36
N ALA A 1058 -3.29 39.63 32.34
CA ALA A 1058 -3.72 38.31 31.87
C ALA A 1058 -2.43 37.56 31.49
N PRO A 1059 -2.25 36.31 31.96
CA PRO A 1059 -0.97 35.62 31.91
C PRO A 1059 -0.58 35.31 30.48
N LYS A 1060 0.62 35.75 30.10
CA LYS A 1060 1.32 35.31 28.89
C LYS A 1060 1.64 33.83 29.06
N ALA A 1061 1.26 33.02 28.08
CA ALA A 1061 1.80 31.68 27.92
C ALA A 1061 3.29 31.82 27.57
N ASP A 1062 4.13 31.20 28.38
CA ASP A 1062 5.59 31.22 28.26
C ASP A 1062 6.04 30.60 26.94
N ALA A 1063 6.71 31.43 26.13
CA ALA A 1063 7.63 31.01 25.09
C ALA A 1063 9.01 31.55 25.49
N ALA A 1064 9.92 30.65 25.82
CA ALA A 1064 11.34 30.90 26.06
C ALA A 1064 12.11 29.85 25.26
N ALA A 1065 13.26 30.09 24.64
CA ALA A 1065 14.02 31.31 24.36
C ALA A 1065 15.06 30.92 23.28
N ALA A 1066 15.42 31.84 22.40
CA ALA A 1066 16.70 31.81 21.68
C ALA A 1066 17.23 33.25 21.64
N THR A 1067 18.46 33.42 22.11
CA THR A 1067 19.15 34.70 22.35
C THR A 1067 20.09 35.09 21.20
N ASP A 1068 20.17 36.41 20.96
CA ASP A 1068 21.24 37.20 20.31
C ASP A 1068 21.50 37.00 18.80
N GLU A 1069 21.87 37.98 17.97
CA GLU A 1069 22.44 39.31 18.22
C GLU A 1069 22.27 40.23 16.97
N SER A 1070 22.09 41.53 17.23
CA SER A 1070 22.60 42.68 16.47
C SER A 1070 21.94 43.24 15.17
N ALA A 1071 21.76 44.56 15.24
CA ALA A 1071 22.09 45.59 14.24
C ALA A 1071 20.99 46.18 13.31
N ALA A 1072 20.47 47.32 13.81
CA ALA A 1072 20.52 48.65 13.20
C ALA A 1072 19.70 49.02 11.95
N GLU A 1073 18.82 50.01 12.19
CA GLU A 1073 18.55 51.21 11.40
C GLU A 1073 18.05 51.08 9.94
N SER A 1074 16.80 51.47 9.71
CA SER A 1074 16.45 52.82 9.23
C SER A 1074 15.03 52.88 8.65
N THR A 1075 14.17 53.67 9.29
CA THR A 1075 13.01 54.34 8.64
C THR A 1075 13.52 55.53 7.82
N PRO A 1076 12.82 55.94 6.73
CA PRO A 1076 11.73 56.93 6.88
C PRO A 1076 10.49 56.55 6.03
N THR A 1077 9.28 56.53 6.60
CA THR A 1077 8.31 57.64 6.77
C THR A 1077 7.74 58.25 5.48
N ALA A 1078 6.46 58.61 5.63
CA ALA A 1078 5.66 59.58 4.89
C ALA A 1078 4.92 59.02 3.67
N ASP A 1079 3.65 59.33 3.42
CA ASP A 1079 2.55 59.89 4.22
C ASP A 1079 1.36 60.04 3.24
N ALA A 1080 0.22 60.46 3.79
CA ALA A 1080 -0.93 61.04 3.09
C ALA A 1080 -1.78 60.05 2.26
N ALA A 1081 -2.97 59.63 2.71
CA ALA A 1081 -4.17 60.46 2.92
C ALA A 1081 -4.58 61.16 1.60
N SER A 1082 -5.80 61.12 1.10
CA SER A 1082 -7.07 60.64 1.64
C SER A 1082 -8.16 60.85 0.57
N GLN A 1083 -9.32 60.27 0.85
CA GLN A 1083 -10.65 60.76 0.47
C GLN A 1083 -11.09 60.69 -0.99
N GLY A 1084 -12.26 60.08 -1.19
CA GLY A 1084 -13.19 60.61 -2.18
C GLY A 1084 -14.23 59.65 -2.75
N LYS A 1085 -15.24 59.33 -1.93
CA LYS A 1085 -16.66 59.21 -2.31
C LYS A 1085 -17.10 58.17 -3.36
N SER A 1086 -17.92 57.26 -2.82
CA SER A 1086 -19.08 56.58 -3.42
C SER A 1086 -19.77 57.32 -4.57
N VAL A 1087 -20.19 56.57 -5.61
CA VAL A 1087 -21.58 56.53 -6.10
C VAL A 1087 -21.88 55.12 -6.64
N SER A 1088 -23.10 54.70 -6.34
CA SER A 1088 -23.80 53.43 -6.47
C SER A 1088 -24.39 53.12 -7.86
N GLN A 1089 -24.75 51.82 -8.06
CA GLN A 1089 -25.75 51.26 -8.99
C GLN A 1089 -25.40 51.32 -10.49
N ALA A 1090 -25.78 50.38 -11.37
CA ALA A 1090 -26.95 49.52 -11.40
C ALA A 1090 -26.69 48.19 -12.15
N VAL A 1091 -27.41 47.16 -11.71
CA VAL A 1091 -27.62 45.86 -12.38
C VAL A 1091 -28.70 46.03 -13.44
N VAL A 1092 -28.49 45.45 -14.63
CA VAL A 1092 -29.57 45.10 -15.57
C VAL A 1092 -29.35 43.68 -16.09
N SER A 1093 -30.39 42.89 -15.90
CA SER A 1093 -30.68 41.53 -16.32
C SER A 1093 -31.09 41.40 -17.80
N GLY A 1094 -31.00 40.18 -18.35
CA GLY A 1094 -31.76 39.68 -19.51
C GLY A 1094 -30.91 38.68 -20.32
N ALA A 1095 -31.11 37.36 -20.27
CA ALA A 1095 -32.27 36.51 -20.63
C ALA A 1095 -32.46 36.29 -22.14
N ASN A 1096 -32.90 35.05 -22.46
CA ASN A 1096 -33.10 34.36 -23.74
C ASN A 1096 -31.86 33.61 -24.25
N GLU A 1097 -31.90 32.31 -24.57
CA GLU A 1097 -33.00 31.35 -24.82
C GLU A 1097 -32.53 29.94 -24.44
#